data_AF-A0A1G9DDF3-F1
#
_entry.id   AF-A0A1G9DDF3-F1
#
_cell.length_a   1.000
_cell.length_b   1.000
_cell.length_c   1.000
_cell.angle_alpha   90.00
_cell.angle_beta   90.00
_cell.angle_gamma   90.00
#
_symmetry.space_group_name_H-M   'P 1'
#
loop_
_entity.id
_entity.type
_entity.pdbx_description
1 polymer ?
#
loop_
_entity_poly.entity_id
_entity_poly.type
_entity_poly.pdbx_seq_one_letter_code
_entity_poly.pdbx_strand_id
1 'polypeptide(L)'
;MRIAVIGGGPGGLYFSVLAKQLGPEHDITVWERNAHDDTFGFGVVFSDETLGGIEHADPAVHRLMEAEFARWDDIDVHYRGQVLTSGGHGFAALSRRRLLEILQQRCRDLGVTVHFRAEAPDVAQLAATHDLVVAADGLNSAVRAKYADSFRPTLEQRSCRYMWLGTDKVFDAFKFYVLETPYGVMQGHGYPFDAHGSTFIAEMHEDVWRRAGFDSLAGPLAPGESDERSIERVKELFAAELGDSSLLANNSKWISFTTVRNDSWRHENIVLLGDAAHTAHFSIGSGTKLAMEDALSLAACLHERPTLDEALTAYESERKSVVLSTQRAAQASLEWFENLGQYVGQAPEQFAFNIMTRSRRVTYDNLKLRDPEFVARVDAWFAGQQPARDGDGPATPPMFHPFRLGELDLANRVVVSAMDMYRAVDGLPDDFHLVHLGGKALGGAGLVMTEMVCVSETGRITPGCAGIWNREQTAAWRRVTDFVHRESQAKIGIQLGHSGRKGSTRLMWEGIDRPLPDGNWELVAPSALPYREGVNQTPRELTPDEMELIKEQFVEAARNADDAGFDLLELHCAHGYLLSSFISPISNHRTDIYGGSLRNRLRYPLEVFAAIRAAWPAHKPLTVRISATDWMEDGVTADDAVEIARAFAGAGAAAIDVSTGQVSPLEKPAFGRSYQTPYADRIRNLAGIPTIAVGVISSYDDVNSILLAGRADLCALGRVHLYDPNWTLHAAAEQSYDGPGSIWPDPWRAGRRKPQTGRTDGPKPRLQLIREGEPTSRHVRWRP
;
A
#
# COMPACT_ATOMS: atom_id res chain seq x y z
N MET A 1 8.98 41.11 -13.14
CA MET A 1 8.72 40.91 -11.69
C MET A 1 10.05 40.82 -10.97
N ARG A 2 10.11 41.30 -9.73
CA ARG A 2 11.19 41.06 -8.77
C ARG A 2 10.88 39.79 -7.97
N ILE A 3 11.76 38.81 -8.00
CA ILE A 3 11.55 37.49 -7.40
C ILE A 3 12.70 37.20 -6.43
N ALA A 4 12.36 36.89 -5.19
CA ALA A 4 13.30 36.42 -4.18
C ALA A 4 13.21 34.91 -4.04
N VAL A 5 14.33 34.20 -4.08
CA VAL A 5 14.39 32.74 -3.90
C VAL A 5 15.26 32.41 -2.69
N ILE A 6 14.67 31.76 -1.69
CA ILE A 6 15.33 31.33 -0.47
C ILE A 6 15.70 29.86 -0.65
N GLY A 7 16.99 29.56 -0.82
CA GLY A 7 17.53 28.22 -1.07
C GLY A 7 18.02 28.01 -2.50
N GLY A 8 19.29 27.63 -2.64
CA GLY A 8 19.99 27.33 -3.89
C GLY A 8 20.12 25.83 -4.19
N GLY A 9 19.17 25.02 -3.73
CA GLY A 9 19.07 23.61 -4.13
C GLY A 9 18.54 23.44 -5.58
N PRO A 10 18.42 22.19 -6.08
CA PRO A 10 17.99 21.93 -7.45
C PRO A 10 16.65 22.60 -7.81
N GLY A 11 15.67 22.59 -6.90
CA GLY A 11 14.37 23.25 -7.13
C GLY A 11 14.48 24.77 -7.27
N GLY A 12 15.15 25.45 -6.33
CA GLY A 12 15.28 26.92 -6.34
C GLY A 12 16.10 27.44 -7.52
N LEU A 13 17.22 26.78 -7.84
CA LEU A 13 18.04 27.14 -9.00
C LEU A 13 17.31 26.86 -10.32
N TYR A 14 16.67 25.70 -10.46
CA TYR A 14 15.97 25.36 -11.70
C TYR A 14 14.75 26.26 -11.94
N PHE A 15 14.01 26.60 -10.88
CA PHE A 15 12.94 27.61 -10.96
C PHE A 15 13.50 28.95 -11.46
N SER A 16 14.64 29.39 -10.92
CA SER A 16 15.25 30.65 -11.32
C SER A 16 15.68 30.67 -12.79
N VAL A 17 16.21 29.55 -13.30
CA VAL A 17 16.54 29.37 -14.73
C VAL A 17 15.29 29.49 -15.59
N LEU A 18 14.25 28.69 -15.29
CA LEU A 18 13.02 28.64 -16.09
C LEU A 18 12.24 29.97 -16.05
N ALA A 19 12.09 30.56 -14.86
CA ALA A 19 11.42 31.85 -14.71
C ALA A 19 12.14 32.94 -15.52
N LYS A 20 13.48 33.01 -15.46
CA LYS A 20 14.26 33.99 -16.24
C LYS A 20 14.16 33.75 -17.75
N GLN A 21 14.07 32.50 -18.21
CA GLN A 21 13.87 32.16 -19.62
C GLN A 21 12.49 32.58 -20.14
N LEU A 22 11.43 32.30 -19.37
CA LEU A 22 10.05 32.61 -19.73
C LEU A 22 9.72 34.11 -19.60
N GLY A 23 10.46 34.83 -18.75
CA GLY A 23 10.39 36.29 -18.64
C GLY A 23 11.78 36.91 -18.47
N PRO A 24 12.45 37.31 -19.57
CA PRO A 24 13.79 37.90 -19.53
C PRO A 24 13.91 39.15 -18.64
N GLU A 25 12.80 39.89 -18.47
CA GLU A 25 12.68 41.09 -17.64
C GLU A 25 12.52 40.78 -16.13
N HIS A 26 12.48 39.51 -15.72
CA HIS A 26 12.44 39.16 -14.29
C HIS A 26 13.77 39.51 -13.61
N ASP A 27 13.70 40.20 -12.48
CA ASP A 27 14.84 40.44 -11.61
C ASP A 27 14.83 39.39 -10.50
N ILE A 28 15.79 38.46 -10.51
CA ILE A 28 15.78 37.26 -9.66
C ILE A 28 17.04 37.24 -8.80
N THR A 29 16.84 37.14 -7.49
CA THR A 29 17.92 36.98 -6.50
C THR A 29 17.71 35.69 -5.70
N VAL A 30 18.76 34.87 -5.62
CA VAL A 30 18.80 33.60 -4.88
C VAL A 30 19.75 33.74 -3.69
N TRP A 31 19.32 33.30 -2.51
CA TRP A 31 20.18 33.20 -1.32
C TRP A 31 20.41 31.72 -0.95
N GLU A 32 21.67 31.31 -0.91
CA GLU A 32 22.13 29.99 -0.50
C GLU A 32 23.07 30.12 0.71
N ARG A 33 22.71 29.48 1.81
CA ARG A 33 23.47 29.50 3.07
C ARG A 33 24.78 28.75 2.99
N ASN A 34 24.88 27.73 2.12
CA ASN A 34 26.07 26.91 1.97
C ASN A 34 27.03 27.49 0.91
N ALA A 35 28.25 26.95 0.86
CA ALA A 35 29.17 27.24 -0.24
C ALA A 35 28.65 26.67 -1.57
N HIS A 36 29.15 27.19 -2.69
CA HIS A 36 28.76 26.73 -4.02
C HIS A 36 29.04 25.24 -4.30
N ASP A 37 30.00 24.68 -3.59
CA ASP A 37 30.54 23.32 -3.68
C ASP A 37 30.10 22.43 -2.51
N ASP A 38 29.44 22.99 -1.49
CA ASP A 38 28.85 22.24 -0.39
C ASP A 38 27.58 21.55 -0.90
N THR A 39 27.61 20.22 -0.94
CA THR A 39 26.47 19.42 -1.40
C THR A 39 26.13 18.36 -0.37
N PHE A 40 24.85 18.00 -0.26
CA PHE A 40 24.41 16.90 0.62
C PHE A 40 23.88 15.75 -0.24
N GLY A 41 24.45 14.56 -0.06
CA GLY A 41 24.21 13.39 -0.92
C GLY A 41 25.15 13.30 -2.11
N PHE A 42 25.09 12.18 -2.84
CA PHE A 42 26.04 11.84 -3.90
C PHE A 42 25.38 11.86 -5.28
N GLY A 43 24.66 10.79 -5.67
CA GLY A 43 23.97 10.70 -6.95
C GLY A 43 22.50 11.11 -6.90
N VAL A 44 21.97 11.60 -8.02
CA VAL A 44 20.54 11.80 -8.26
C VAL A 44 20.13 10.90 -9.41
N VAL A 45 19.07 10.10 -9.21
CA VAL A 45 18.49 9.22 -10.23
C VAL A 45 17.27 9.89 -10.87
N PHE A 46 17.17 9.82 -12.18
CA PHE A 46 16.05 10.27 -12.99
C PHE A 46 15.45 9.09 -13.76
N SER A 47 14.12 9.06 -13.84
CA SER A 47 13.39 8.17 -14.74
C SER A 47 13.28 8.80 -16.13
N ASP A 48 13.20 7.97 -17.18
CA ASP A 48 13.01 8.42 -18.57
C ASP A 48 11.86 9.44 -18.74
N GLU A 49 10.74 9.24 -18.05
CA GLU A 49 9.59 10.17 -18.06
C GLU A 49 9.97 11.59 -17.59
N THR A 50 10.78 11.71 -16.55
CA THR A 50 11.22 13.01 -16.01
C THR A 50 12.18 13.69 -16.95
N LEU A 51 13.09 12.93 -17.56
CA LEU A 51 14.04 13.47 -18.53
C LEU A 51 13.32 14.03 -19.74
N GLY A 52 12.27 13.37 -20.24
CA GLY A 52 11.45 13.89 -21.33
C GLY A 52 10.77 15.23 -20.98
N GLY A 53 10.32 15.42 -19.75
CA GLY A 53 9.78 16.70 -19.27
C GLY A 53 10.83 17.82 -19.24
N ILE A 54 12.03 17.52 -18.75
CA ILE A 54 13.16 18.46 -18.71
C ILE A 54 13.64 18.77 -20.14
N GLU A 55 13.72 17.77 -21.02
CA GLU A 55 14.10 17.93 -22.42
C GLU A 55 13.18 18.91 -23.15
N HIS A 56 11.86 18.79 -22.91
CA HIS A 56 10.88 19.69 -23.52
C HIS A 56 10.98 21.13 -22.98
N ALA A 57 11.19 21.30 -21.67
CA ALA A 57 11.17 22.61 -21.02
C ALA A 57 12.51 23.37 -21.12
N ASP A 58 13.65 22.69 -20.94
CA ASP A 58 14.98 23.28 -21.09
C ASP A 58 15.95 22.31 -21.81
N PRO A 59 15.94 22.30 -23.15
CA PRO A 59 16.83 21.48 -23.95
C PRO A 59 18.32 21.73 -23.66
N ALA A 60 18.69 22.91 -23.16
CA ALA A 60 20.09 23.23 -22.85
C ALA A 60 20.55 22.53 -21.58
N VAL A 61 19.77 22.60 -20.49
CA VAL A 61 20.05 21.86 -19.25
C VAL A 61 20.00 20.35 -19.51
N HIS A 62 19.01 19.87 -20.27
CA HIS A 62 18.91 18.45 -20.61
C HIS A 62 20.18 17.94 -21.31
N ARG A 63 20.68 18.63 -22.35
CA ARG A 63 21.90 18.23 -23.06
C ARG A 63 23.15 18.20 -22.16
N LEU A 64 23.27 19.16 -21.24
CA LEU A 64 24.39 19.22 -20.30
C LEU A 64 24.34 18.05 -19.30
N MET A 65 23.16 17.71 -18.80
CA MET A 65 22.97 16.55 -17.93
C MET A 65 23.21 15.23 -18.70
N GLU A 66 22.66 15.12 -19.90
CA GLU A 66 22.74 13.94 -20.75
C GLU A 66 24.17 13.52 -21.09
N ALA A 67 25.06 14.49 -21.31
CA ALA A 67 26.46 14.23 -21.62
C ALA A 67 27.22 13.51 -20.50
N GLU A 68 26.68 13.50 -19.27
CA GLU A 68 27.36 12.99 -18.07
C GLU A 68 26.57 11.90 -17.34
N PHE A 69 25.45 11.43 -17.91
CA PHE A 69 24.64 10.41 -17.26
C PHE A 69 25.29 9.03 -17.24
N ALA A 70 25.34 8.43 -16.05
CA ALA A 70 25.37 6.98 -15.91
C ALA A 70 23.98 6.41 -16.25
N ARG A 71 23.89 5.47 -17.20
CA ARG A 71 22.62 4.86 -17.63
C ARG A 71 22.60 3.35 -17.49
N TRP A 72 21.50 2.81 -16.97
CA TRP A 72 21.26 1.37 -16.80
C TRP A 72 19.76 1.07 -16.70
N ASP A 73 19.38 -0.19 -16.87
CA ASP A 73 18.00 -0.66 -16.72
C ASP A 73 17.82 -1.60 -15.53
N ASP A 74 18.88 -2.31 -15.14
CA ASP A 74 18.80 -3.41 -14.18
C ASP A 74 18.68 -2.95 -12.72
N ILE A 75 17.89 -3.71 -11.95
CA ILE A 75 17.87 -3.72 -10.49
C ILE A 75 18.27 -5.13 -10.03
N ASP A 76 19.34 -5.23 -9.26
CA ASP A 76 19.79 -6.47 -8.65
C ASP A 76 19.33 -6.55 -7.19
N VAL A 77 18.55 -7.58 -6.88
CA VAL A 77 18.15 -7.93 -5.50
C VAL A 77 19.09 -9.01 -4.98
N HIS A 78 20.01 -8.62 -4.08
CA HIS A 78 20.92 -9.50 -3.38
C HIS A 78 20.28 -9.97 -2.08
N TYR A 79 19.93 -11.25 -2.02
CA TYR A 79 19.26 -11.83 -0.86
C TYR A 79 19.65 -13.31 -0.71
N ARG A 80 20.09 -13.70 0.50
CA ARG A 80 20.51 -15.07 0.85
C ARG A 80 21.52 -15.70 -0.12
N GLY A 81 22.52 -14.92 -0.53
CA GLY A 81 23.57 -15.37 -1.44
C GLY A 81 23.13 -15.54 -2.89
N GLN A 82 21.89 -15.18 -3.23
CA GLN A 82 21.39 -15.16 -4.60
C GLN A 82 21.22 -13.72 -5.09
N VAL A 83 21.29 -13.55 -6.40
CA VAL A 83 21.03 -12.28 -7.07
C VAL A 83 19.92 -12.48 -8.09
N LEU A 84 18.80 -11.81 -7.88
CA LEU A 84 17.71 -11.77 -8.85
C LEU A 84 17.66 -10.40 -9.49
N THR A 85 17.92 -10.36 -10.78
CA THR A 85 17.88 -9.14 -11.60
C THR A 85 16.51 -8.95 -12.22
N SER A 86 15.96 -7.73 -12.10
CA SER A 86 14.83 -7.22 -12.88
C SER A 86 15.33 -6.10 -13.80
N GLY A 87 15.09 -6.20 -15.09
CA GLY A 87 15.48 -5.24 -16.13
C GLY A 87 14.33 -4.33 -16.57
N GLY A 88 14.57 -3.59 -17.67
CA GLY A 88 13.57 -2.74 -18.33
C GLY A 88 13.06 -1.55 -17.50
N HIS A 89 13.79 -1.13 -16.46
CA HIS A 89 13.33 -0.04 -15.61
C HIS A 89 13.66 1.35 -16.15
N GLY A 90 14.79 1.51 -16.86
CA GLY A 90 15.24 2.79 -17.44
C GLY A 90 15.64 3.81 -16.38
N PHE A 91 16.93 3.86 -16.05
CA PHE A 91 17.50 4.82 -15.11
C PHE A 91 18.63 5.62 -15.75
N ALA A 92 18.68 6.90 -15.40
CA ALA A 92 19.86 7.73 -15.58
C ALA A 92 20.23 8.36 -14.25
N ALA A 93 21.52 8.50 -13.96
CA ALA A 93 21.98 9.21 -12.78
C ALA A 93 23.13 10.16 -13.09
N LEU A 94 23.22 11.21 -12.27
CA LEU A 94 24.25 12.23 -12.30
C LEU A 94 24.67 12.55 -10.87
N SER A 95 25.93 12.92 -10.68
CA SER A 95 26.38 13.53 -9.42
C SER A 95 25.54 14.77 -9.08
N ARG A 96 25.02 14.83 -7.85
CA ARG A 96 24.26 15.98 -7.34
C ARG A 96 25.08 17.26 -7.41
N ARG A 97 26.38 17.17 -7.12
CA ARG A 97 27.32 18.29 -7.27
C ARG A 97 27.32 18.80 -8.70
N ARG A 98 27.43 17.90 -9.66
CA ARG A 98 27.45 18.28 -11.06
C ARG A 98 26.13 18.90 -11.53
N LEU A 99 25.00 18.37 -11.08
CA LEU A 99 23.68 18.97 -11.33
C LEU A 99 23.62 20.42 -10.85
N LEU A 100 24.10 20.68 -9.62
CA LEU A 100 24.13 22.04 -9.07
C LEU A 100 25.08 22.93 -9.87
N GLU A 101 26.27 22.47 -10.24
CA GLU A 101 27.20 23.25 -11.09
C GLU A 101 26.55 23.66 -12.43
N ILE A 102 25.83 22.74 -13.09
CA ILE A 102 25.09 23.02 -14.32
C ILE A 102 24.05 24.12 -14.09
N LEU A 103 23.20 23.97 -13.06
CA LEU A 103 22.13 24.93 -12.77
C LEU A 103 22.69 26.29 -12.34
N GLN A 104 23.73 26.31 -11.52
CA GLN A 104 24.42 27.54 -11.11
C GLN A 104 25.04 28.27 -12.31
N GLN A 105 25.67 27.53 -13.23
CA GLN A 105 26.21 28.12 -14.46
C GLN A 105 25.10 28.72 -15.31
N ARG A 106 23.97 28.01 -15.46
CA ARG A 106 22.81 28.51 -16.20
C ARG A 106 22.19 29.76 -15.58
N CYS A 107 22.10 29.83 -14.25
CA CYS A 107 21.71 31.04 -13.55
C CYS A 107 22.64 32.22 -13.91
N ARG A 108 23.96 32.00 -13.89
CA ARG A 108 24.94 33.04 -14.28
C ARG A 108 24.78 33.49 -15.72
N ASP A 109 24.64 32.54 -16.65
CA ASP A 109 24.49 32.82 -18.09
C ASP A 109 23.23 33.64 -18.39
N LEU A 110 22.16 33.45 -17.60
CA LEU A 110 20.90 34.17 -17.73
C LEU A 110 20.82 35.47 -16.89
N GLY A 111 21.89 35.81 -16.16
CA GLY A 111 21.94 37.02 -15.34
C GLY A 111 21.11 36.95 -14.06
N VAL A 112 20.89 35.76 -13.49
CA VAL A 112 20.30 35.58 -12.15
C VAL A 112 21.37 35.86 -11.08
N THR A 113 21.04 36.66 -10.07
CA THR A 113 21.95 36.94 -8.96
C THR A 113 21.89 35.80 -7.93
N VAL A 114 23.01 35.16 -7.63
CA VAL A 114 23.09 34.08 -6.62
C VAL A 114 24.11 34.44 -5.56
N HIS A 115 23.65 34.55 -4.31
CA HIS A 115 24.49 34.78 -3.13
C HIS A 115 24.75 33.45 -2.41
N PHE A 116 26.01 33.03 -2.36
CA PHE A 116 26.44 31.86 -1.58
C PHE A 116 26.97 32.28 -0.22
N ARG A 117 26.97 31.36 0.75
CA ARG A 117 27.35 31.61 2.15
C ARG A 117 26.59 32.81 2.73
N ALA A 118 25.35 32.98 2.29
CA ALA A 118 24.51 34.11 2.63
C ALA A 118 23.15 33.61 3.09
N GLU A 119 22.85 33.84 4.37
CA GLU A 119 21.49 33.69 4.88
C GLU A 119 20.58 34.68 4.17
N ALA A 120 19.37 34.24 3.82
CA ALA A 120 18.39 35.11 3.21
C ALA A 120 17.96 36.21 4.22
N PRO A 121 17.64 37.43 3.75
CA PRO A 121 16.97 38.43 4.57
C PRO A 121 15.66 37.89 5.17
N ASP A 122 15.14 38.56 6.19
CA ASP A 122 13.86 38.17 6.78
C ASP A 122 12.77 38.07 5.71
N VAL A 123 12.05 36.94 5.70
CA VAL A 123 11.06 36.64 4.66
C VAL A 123 9.93 37.67 4.58
N ALA A 124 9.59 38.37 5.68
CA ALA A 124 8.58 39.43 5.63
C ALA A 124 9.12 40.69 4.93
N GLN A 125 10.41 40.99 5.09
CA GLN A 125 11.08 42.05 4.33
C GLN A 125 11.13 41.70 2.84
N LEU A 126 11.46 40.44 2.50
CA LEU A 126 11.46 39.97 1.12
C LEU A 126 10.06 40.07 0.50
N ALA A 127 9.03 39.61 1.20
CA ALA A 127 7.65 39.66 0.75
C ALA A 127 7.13 41.09 0.51
N ALA A 128 7.58 42.06 1.32
CA ALA A 128 7.21 43.47 1.15
C ALA A 128 7.96 44.17 -0.01
N THR A 129 9.13 43.65 -0.40
CA THR A 129 10.02 44.30 -1.37
C THR A 129 10.04 43.62 -2.73
N HIS A 130 9.57 42.38 -2.84
CA HIS A 130 9.54 41.59 -4.07
C HIS A 130 8.10 41.26 -4.44
N ASP A 131 7.87 41.02 -5.74
CA ASP A 131 6.55 40.64 -6.23
C ASP A 131 6.23 39.19 -5.85
N LEU A 132 7.25 38.32 -5.77
CA LEU A 132 7.13 36.91 -5.39
C LEU A 132 8.31 36.49 -4.52
N VAL A 133 8.03 35.66 -3.50
CA VAL A 133 9.05 34.96 -2.71
C VAL A 133 8.87 33.45 -2.83
N VAL A 134 9.90 32.75 -3.30
CA VAL A 134 9.93 31.29 -3.40
C VAL A 134 10.78 30.71 -2.28
N ALA A 135 10.15 29.96 -1.38
CA ALA A 135 10.81 29.27 -0.28
C ALA A 135 11.15 27.83 -0.71
N ALA A 136 12.41 27.64 -1.10
CA ALA A 136 13.04 26.37 -1.47
C ALA A 136 14.13 25.97 -0.45
N ASP A 137 13.95 26.34 0.82
CA ASP A 137 14.93 26.21 1.92
C ASP A 137 14.95 24.81 2.59
N GLY A 138 14.24 23.87 1.98
CA GLY A 138 14.35 22.42 2.22
C GLY A 138 13.54 21.91 3.41
N LEU A 139 13.89 20.69 3.86
CA LEU A 139 13.15 19.95 4.90
C LEU A 139 12.95 20.79 6.18
N ASN A 140 13.97 21.51 6.63
CA ASN A 140 13.95 22.34 7.84
C ASN A 140 13.58 23.80 7.55
N SER A 141 12.65 24.02 6.61
CA SER A 141 12.23 25.36 6.15
C SER A 141 11.85 26.29 7.31
N ALA A 142 12.60 27.40 7.43
CA ALA A 142 12.32 28.44 8.41
C ALA A 142 11.09 29.26 7.99
N VAL A 143 10.87 29.40 6.69
CA VAL A 143 9.67 30.08 6.14
C VAL A 143 8.40 29.32 6.47
N ARG A 144 8.40 28.00 6.27
CA ARG A 144 7.25 27.14 6.63
C ARG A 144 6.94 27.23 8.12
N ALA A 145 7.98 27.22 8.96
CA ALA A 145 7.81 27.35 10.41
C ALA A 145 7.23 28.72 10.81
N LYS A 146 7.71 29.82 10.21
CA LYS A 146 7.24 31.18 10.52
C LYS A 146 5.77 31.41 10.16
N TYR A 147 5.29 30.84 9.06
CA TYR A 147 3.90 30.99 8.60
C TYR A 147 3.09 29.68 8.71
N ALA A 148 3.34 28.91 9.77
CA ALA A 148 2.68 27.62 9.99
C ALA A 148 1.14 27.72 10.03
N ASP A 149 0.58 28.85 10.50
CA ASP A 149 -0.88 29.07 10.52
C ASP A 149 -1.50 29.08 9.11
N SER A 150 -0.72 29.52 8.10
CA SER A 150 -1.15 29.54 6.70
C SER A 150 -0.89 28.20 6.01
N PHE A 151 0.32 27.66 6.14
CA PHE A 151 0.71 26.42 5.45
C PHE A 151 0.13 25.15 6.07
N ARG A 152 -0.08 25.18 7.39
CA ARG A 152 -0.55 24.07 8.25
C ARG A 152 0.26 22.78 8.02
N PRO A 153 1.56 22.80 8.39
CA PRO A 153 2.44 21.66 8.18
C PRO A 153 2.09 20.48 9.10
N THR A 154 2.17 19.27 8.56
CA THR A 154 2.30 18.02 9.31
C THR A 154 3.70 17.46 9.07
N LEU A 155 4.46 17.25 10.15
CA LEU A 155 5.81 16.70 10.12
C LEU A 155 5.82 15.36 10.86
N GLU A 156 6.14 14.29 10.16
CA GLU A 156 6.13 12.94 10.70
C GLU A 156 7.52 12.32 10.57
N GLN A 157 8.22 12.17 11.69
CA GLN A 157 9.53 11.52 11.71
C GLN A 157 9.37 10.00 11.75
N ARG A 158 10.18 9.32 10.93
CA ARG A 158 10.11 7.86 10.72
C ARG A 158 11.18 7.10 11.51
N SER A 159 10.97 5.80 11.71
CA SER A 159 11.76 4.97 12.63
C SER A 159 13.01 4.36 11.98
N CYS A 160 13.08 4.31 10.65
CA CYS A 160 14.31 3.90 9.99
C CYS A 160 15.41 4.97 10.13
N ARG A 161 16.64 4.50 10.39
CA ARG A 161 17.87 5.28 10.32
C ARG A 161 18.55 4.98 9.01
N TYR A 162 18.97 6.01 8.30
CA TYR A 162 19.78 5.86 7.10
C TYR A 162 20.97 6.82 7.11
N MET A 163 22.02 6.42 6.38
CA MET A 163 23.22 7.22 6.15
C MET A 163 23.55 7.20 4.66
N TRP A 164 23.68 8.39 4.08
CA TRP A 164 24.00 8.55 2.67
C TRP A 164 25.51 8.69 2.48
N LEU A 165 26.08 7.78 1.70
CA LEU A 165 27.52 7.67 1.44
C LEU A 165 27.79 7.62 -0.07
N GLY A 166 29.04 7.88 -0.44
CA GLY A 166 29.57 7.57 -1.75
C GLY A 166 30.49 6.36 -1.67
N THR A 167 30.88 5.82 -2.81
CA THR A 167 31.93 4.81 -2.89
C THR A 167 32.68 4.91 -4.22
N ASP A 168 33.98 4.58 -4.20
CA ASP A 168 34.80 4.42 -5.41
C ASP A 168 34.48 3.13 -6.18
N LYS A 169 33.61 2.27 -5.62
CA LYS A 169 33.02 1.15 -6.35
C LYS A 169 32.01 1.67 -7.36
N VAL A 170 32.29 1.51 -8.64
CA VAL A 170 31.31 1.83 -9.69
C VAL A 170 30.39 0.63 -9.88
N PHE A 171 29.15 0.75 -9.39
CA PHE A 171 28.12 -0.27 -9.61
C PHE A 171 27.65 -0.21 -11.08
N ASP A 172 27.32 -1.36 -11.64
CA ASP A 172 26.85 -1.51 -13.02
C ASP A 172 25.31 -1.44 -13.13
N ALA A 173 24.60 -1.45 -12.01
CA ALA A 173 23.15 -1.47 -11.90
C ALA A 173 22.73 -0.95 -10.52
N PHE A 174 21.43 -0.73 -10.31
CA PHE A 174 20.91 -0.44 -8.97
C PHE A 174 20.95 -1.73 -8.14
N LYS A 175 21.39 -1.63 -6.89
CA LYS A 175 21.59 -2.76 -5.97
C LYS A 175 20.70 -2.60 -4.75
N PHE A 176 19.93 -3.64 -4.43
CA PHE A 176 19.40 -3.86 -3.10
C PHE A 176 20.24 -4.96 -2.42
N TYR A 177 20.99 -4.60 -1.39
CA TYR A 177 21.68 -5.55 -0.52
C TYR A 177 20.84 -5.77 0.73
N VAL A 178 20.43 -7.00 0.99
CA VAL A 178 19.66 -7.35 2.19
C VAL A 178 20.48 -8.30 3.06
N LEU A 179 20.92 -7.79 4.21
CA LEU A 179 21.82 -8.50 5.13
C LEU A 179 21.07 -8.90 6.40
N GLU A 180 21.03 -10.21 6.65
CA GLU A 180 20.61 -10.78 7.92
C GLU A 180 21.83 -10.82 8.87
N THR A 181 21.89 -9.92 9.84
CA THR A 181 22.99 -9.82 10.81
C THR A 181 22.55 -10.30 12.19
N PRO A 182 23.48 -10.58 13.13
CA PRO A 182 23.13 -10.87 14.53
C PRO A 182 22.34 -9.76 15.24
N TYR A 183 22.34 -8.53 14.70
CA TYR A 183 21.62 -7.39 15.27
C TYR A 183 20.23 -7.21 14.65
N GLY A 184 19.91 -7.94 13.57
CA GLY A 184 18.70 -7.81 12.76
C GLY A 184 19.02 -7.50 11.31
N VAL A 185 18.00 -7.08 10.56
CA VAL A 185 18.11 -6.87 9.12
C VAL A 185 18.62 -5.47 8.81
N MET A 186 19.62 -5.40 7.93
CA MET A 186 20.18 -4.17 7.40
C MET A 186 20.05 -4.18 5.88
N GLN A 187 19.88 -3.00 5.28
CA GLN A 187 19.82 -2.87 3.83
C GLN A 187 20.80 -1.84 3.30
N GLY A 188 21.37 -2.15 2.14
CA GLY A 188 22.22 -1.26 1.36
C GLY A 188 21.57 -0.95 0.02
N HIS A 189 21.48 0.33 -0.34
CA HIS A 189 21.05 0.77 -1.68
C HIS A 189 22.27 1.29 -2.43
N GLY A 190 22.63 0.69 -3.56
CA GLY A 190 23.79 1.08 -4.36
C GLY A 190 23.41 1.46 -5.79
N TYR A 191 23.95 2.56 -6.34
CA TYR A 191 23.77 2.87 -7.76
C TYR A 191 24.85 3.83 -8.29
N PRO A 192 25.29 3.70 -9.56
CA PRO A 192 26.30 4.60 -10.13
C PRO A 192 25.75 6.02 -10.29
N PHE A 193 26.64 7.01 -10.24
CA PHE A 193 26.29 8.38 -10.64
C PHE A 193 27.26 9.00 -11.66
N ASP A 194 28.43 8.40 -11.86
CA ASP A 194 29.37 8.74 -12.94
C ASP A 194 30.34 7.56 -13.21
N ALA A 195 31.42 7.82 -13.96
CA ALA A 195 32.45 6.86 -14.33
C ALA A 195 33.42 6.48 -13.19
N HIS A 196 33.37 7.18 -12.05
CA HIS A 196 34.35 7.10 -10.97
C HIS A 196 33.75 6.76 -9.60
N GLY A 197 32.44 6.91 -9.43
CA GLY A 197 31.79 6.66 -8.15
C GLY A 197 30.32 6.28 -8.22
N SER A 198 29.86 5.74 -7.09
CA SER A 198 28.48 5.36 -6.84
C SER A 198 27.95 5.92 -5.54
N THR A 199 26.63 6.03 -5.45
CA THR A 199 25.93 6.21 -4.19
C THR A 199 25.84 4.89 -3.45
N PHE A 200 26.01 4.93 -2.13
CA PHE A 200 25.69 3.83 -1.23
C PHE A 200 24.90 4.35 -0.03
N ILE A 201 23.69 3.83 0.22
CA ILE A 201 22.86 4.22 1.35
C ILE A 201 22.71 3.01 2.26
N ALA A 202 23.22 3.10 3.49
CA ALA A 202 22.96 2.12 4.53
C ALA A 202 21.69 2.52 5.27
N GLU A 203 20.76 1.59 5.46
CA GLU A 203 19.48 1.83 6.12
C GLU A 203 19.09 0.63 7.00
N MET A 204 18.46 0.91 8.14
CA MET A 204 17.92 -0.13 9.04
C MET A 204 16.89 0.47 10.00
N HIS A 205 16.06 -0.37 10.61
CA HIS A 205 15.17 0.06 11.68
C HIS A 205 15.97 0.56 12.90
N GLU A 206 15.47 1.57 13.63
CA GLU A 206 16.17 2.15 14.78
C GLU A 206 16.58 1.11 15.83
N ASP A 207 15.76 0.09 16.08
CA ASP A 207 16.12 -0.97 17.03
C ASP A 207 17.34 -1.79 16.56
N VAL A 208 17.46 -2.02 15.25
CA VAL A 208 18.64 -2.70 14.66
C VAL A 208 19.86 -1.79 14.78
N TRP A 209 19.69 -0.50 14.50
CA TRP A 209 20.74 0.51 14.62
C TRP A 209 21.30 0.60 16.04
N ARG A 210 20.42 0.61 17.07
CA ARG A 210 20.81 0.57 18.50
C ARG A 210 21.51 -0.74 18.85
N ARG A 211 20.95 -1.90 18.47
CA ARG A 211 21.58 -3.21 18.75
C ARG A 211 22.95 -3.37 18.09
N ALA A 212 23.15 -2.76 16.92
CA ALA A 212 24.44 -2.72 16.22
C ALA A 212 25.45 -1.74 16.85
N GLY A 213 25.03 -0.96 17.86
CA GLY A 213 25.87 -0.06 18.66
C GLY A 213 26.09 1.32 18.05
N PHE A 214 25.40 1.67 16.96
CA PHE A 214 25.61 2.95 16.29
C PHE A 214 25.18 4.16 17.12
N ASP A 215 24.26 3.98 18.07
CA ASP A 215 23.85 5.02 19.02
C ASP A 215 24.98 5.48 19.95
N SER A 216 25.89 4.57 20.27
CA SER A 216 27.10 4.88 21.04
C SER A 216 28.24 5.45 20.19
N LEU A 217 28.19 5.25 18.86
CA LEU A 217 29.16 5.79 17.91
C LEU A 217 28.78 7.21 17.48
N ALA A 218 27.50 7.44 17.22
CA ALA A 218 26.94 8.69 16.75
C ALA A 218 26.94 9.75 17.87
N GLY A 219 27.94 10.64 17.83
CA GLY A 219 28.03 11.81 18.72
C GLY A 219 27.41 13.08 18.12
N PRO A 220 27.27 14.16 18.90
CA PRO A 220 26.93 15.47 18.36
C PRO A 220 28.08 15.95 17.44
N LEU A 221 27.77 16.10 16.15
CA LEU A 221 28.73 16.53 15.13
C LEU A 221 28.41 17.96 14.67
N ALA A 222 29.44 18.79 14.53
CA ALA A 222 29.28 20.14 13.98
C ALA A 222 28.76 20.09 12.52
N PRO A 223 28.13 21.16 12.02
CA PRO A 223 27.80 21.27 10.59
C PRO A 223 29.05 21.04 9.72
N GLY A 224 28.97 20.12 8.75
CA GLY A 224 30.09 19.78 7.85
C GLY A 224 30.92 18.57 8.29
N GLU A 225 30.81 18.10 9.53
CA GLU A 225 31.51 16.90 10.01
C GLU A 225 30.74 15.62 9.68
N SER A 226 31.45 14.53 9.40
CA SER A 226 30.85 13.20 9.16
C SER A 226 31.07 12.26 10.34
N ASP A 227 30.19 11.27 10.48
CA ASP A 227 30.31 10.23 11.52
C ASP A 227 31.28 9.12 11.06
N GLU A 228 32.58 9.41 11.07
CA GLU A 228 33.62 8.50 10.55
C GLU A 228 33.61 7.12 11.23
N ARG A 229 33.31 7.07 12.53
CA ARG A 229 33.24 5.80 13.29
C ARG A 229 32.10 4.93 12.81
N SER A 230 30.93 5.53 12.56
CA SER A 230 29.82 4.79 11.96
C SER A 230 30.12 4.36 10.52
N ILE A 231 30.85 5.17 9.74
CA ILE A 231 31.22 4.84 8.36
C ILE A 231 32.15 3.62 8.31
N GLU A 232 33.18 3.57 9.16
CA GLU A 232 34.06 2.41 9.31
C GLU A 232 33.25 1.15 9.66
N ARG A 233 32.32 1.27 10.60
CA ARG A 233 31.45 0.16 11.01
C ARG A 233 30.52 -0.31 9.89
N VAL A 234 29.98 0.60 9.09
CA VAL A 234 29.20 0.26 7.88
C VAL A 234 30.08 -0.49 6.88
N LYS A 235 31.33 -0.04 6.66
CA LYS A 235 32.29 -0.73 5.78
C LYS A 235 32.56 -2.16 6.24
N GLU A 236 32.72 -2.39 7.54
CA GLU A 236 32.89 -3.73 8.11
C GLU A 236 31.66 -4.63 7.87
N LEU A 237 30.46 -4.10 8.11
CA LEU A 237 29.21 -4.86 7.99
C LEU A 237 28.87 -5.24 6.54
N PHE A 238 29.22 -4.37 5.59
CA PHE A 238 29.02 -4.57 4.15
C PHE A 238 30.32 -4.95 3.41
N ALA A 239 31.30 -5.52 4.11
CA ALA A 239 32.62 -5.81 3.54
C ALA A 239 32.54 -6.81 2.36
N ALA A 240 31.59 -7.76 2.38
CA ALA A 240 31.42 -8.70 1.28
C ALA A 240 30.87 -8.01 0.01
N GLU A 241 29.99 -7.02 0.18
CA GLU A 241 29.33 -6.30 -0.89
C GLU A 241 30.21 -5.18 -1.46
N LEU A 242 30.99 -4.51 -0.61
CA LEU A 242 31.87 -3.40 -0.99
C LEU A 242 33.26 -3.89 -1.43
N GLY A 243 33.80 -4.94 -0.82
CA GLY A 243 35.18 -5.38 -1.05
C GLY A 243 36.19 -4.35 -0.53
N ASP A 244 37.28 -4.14 -1.27
CA ASP A 244 38.36 -3.21 -0.88
C ASP A 244 38.00 -1.72 -1.09
N SER A 245 36.86 -1.44 -1.71
CA SER A 245 36.39 -0.10 -2.03
C SER A 245 36.21 0.80 -0.80
N SER A 246 36.41 2.09 -1.00
CA SER A 246 36.27 3.13 0.03
C SER A 246 34.82 3.59 0.14
N LEU A 247 34.39 3.94 1.35
CA LEU A 247 33.18 4.73 1.56
C LEU A 247 33.58 6.20 1.68
N LEU A 248 32.94 7.05 0.89
CA LEU A 248 33.19 8.48 0.81
C LEU A 248 32.14 9.20 1.66
N ALA A 249 32.60 10.10 2.53
CA ALA A 249 31.75 10.90 3.40
C ALA A 249 31.50 12.28 2.78
N ASN A 250 30.31 12.84 3.01
CA ASN A 250 29.96 14.21 2.60
C ASN A 250 28.94 14.80 3.60
N ASN A 251 29.44 15.20 4.78
CA ASN A 251 28.62 15.50 5.97
C ASN A 251 27.64 14.34 6.26
N SER A 252 28.16 13.11 6.17
CA SER A 252 27.39 11.88 6.26
C SER A 252 27.11 11.51 7.71
N LYS A 253 25.84 11.50 8.08
CA LYS A 253 25.35 11.24 9.45
C LYS A 253 24.14 10.31 9.40
N TRP A 254 23.88 9.62 10.51
CA TRP A 254 22.63 8.88 10.68
C TRP A 254 21.46 9.87 10.83
N ILE A 255 20.49 9.77 9.93
CA ILE A 255 19.30 10.60 9.94
C ILE A 255 18.04 9.73 9.85
N SER A 256 16.94 10.28 10.36
CA SER A 256 15.60 9.72 10.16
C SER A 256 14.91 10.50 9.06
N PHE A 257 14.11 9.82 8.25
CA PHE A 257 13.32 10.51 7.23
C PHE A 257 12.15 11.24 7.91
N THR A 258 11.86 12.46 7.45
CA THR A 258 10.70 13.22 7.90
C THR A 258 9.77 13.43 6.72
N THR A 259 8.56 12.90 6.83
CA THR A 259 7.49 13.14 5.87
C THR A 259 6.88 14.50 6.14
N VAL A 260 6.99 15.42 5.17
CA VAL A 260 6.42 16.75 5.21
C VAL A 260 5.16 16.78 4.36
N ARG A 261 4.06 17.27 4.94
CA ARG A 261 2.82 17.60 4.23
C ARG A 261 2.39 19.00 4.67
N ASN A 262 1.81 19.76 3.75
CA ASN A 262 1.22 21.07 4.05
C ASN A 262 -0.19 21.13 3.45
N ASP A 263 -1.16 21.67 4.19
CA ASP A 263 -2.51 21.89 3.67
C ASP A 263 -2.55 23.01 2.64
N SER A 264 -1.67 23.99 2.75
CA SER A 264 -1.45 25.06 1.75
C SER A 264 0.04 25.20 1.50
N TRP A 265 0.42 25.51 0.27
CA TRP A 265 1.79 25.82 -0.16
C TRP A 265 2.00 27.31 -0.37
N ARG A 266 0.97 28.14 -0.13
CA ARG A 266 1.02 29.59 -0.32
C ARG A 266 0.63 30.38 0.94
N HIS A 267 1.29 31.51 1.11
CA HIS A 267 0.94 32.57 2.05
C HIS A 267 1.13 33.90 1.33
N GLU A 268 0.03 34.55 0.91
CA GLU A 268 0.08 35.78 0.10
C GLU A 268 0.97 35.60 -1.15
N ASN A 269 2.06 36.37 -1.29
CA ASN A 269 3.05 36.26 -2.37
C ASN A 269 4.25 35.36 -2.04
N ILE A 270 4.17 34.56 -0.98
CA ILE A 270 5.16 33.55 -0.59
C ILE A 270 4.65 32.16 -0.99
N VAL A 271 5.50 31.35 -1.64
CA VAL A 271 5.18 29.98 -2.05
C VAL A 271 6.27 28.99 -1.65
N LEU A 272 5.88 27.81 -1.17
CA LEU A 272 6.79 26.70 -0.86
C LEU A 272 7.11 25.89 -2.12
N LEU A 273 8.35 25.41 -2.23
CA LEU A 273 8.82 24.60 -3.36
C LEU A 273 9.72 23.44 -2.89
N GLY A 274 9.54 22.26 -3.48
CA GLY A 274 10.32 21.06 -3.17
C GLY A 274 10.14 20.60 -1.71
N ASP A 275 11.24 20.17 -1.07
CA ASP A 275 11.23 19.62 0.31
C ASP A 275 10.69 20.58 1.38
N ALA A 276 10.60 21.89 1.08
CA ALA A 276 9.91 22.85 1.93
C ALA A 276 8.39 22.62 1.93
N ALA A 277 7.82 22.31 0.76
CA ALA A 277 6.39 22.08 0.52
C ALA A 277 5.95 20.65 0.84
N HIS A 278 6.77 19.66 0.52
CA HIS A 278 6.45 18.24 0.74
C HIS A 278 7.71 17.39 0.57
N THR A 279 7.74 16.21 1.19
CA THR A 279 8.84 15.24 0.97
C THR A 279 8.30 13.89 0.54
N ALA A 280 9.10 13.14 -0.21
CA ALA A 280 8.84 11.75 -0.56
C ALA A 280 10.09 10.92 -0.32
N HIS A 281 9.92 9.73 0.28
CA HIS A 281 11.03 8.85 0.64
C HIS A 281 11.92 8.54 -0.57
N PHE A 282 13.24 8.54 -0.35
CA PHE A 282 14.24 8.34 -1.41
C PHE A 282 14.15 6.97 -2.07
N SER A 283 13.52 6.00 -1.41
CA SER A 283 13.35 4.63 -1.91
C SER A 283 12.59 4.50 -3.23
N ILE A 284 11.88 5.54 -3.66
CA ILE A 284 11.22 5.58 -4.98
C ILE A 284 11.86 6.59 -5.94
N GLY A 285 13.05 7.12 -5.61
CA GLY A 285 13.85 7.98 -6.49
C GLY A 285 13.19 9.32 -6.83
N SER A 286 12.53 9.97 -5.85
CA SER A 286 11.61 11.09 -6.15
C SER A 286 11.96 12.46 -5.58
N GLY A 287 12.85 12.60 -4.59
CA GLY A 287 13.09 13.89 -3.91
C GLY A 287 13.52 15.03 -4.85
N THR A 288 14.70 14.94 -5.44
CA THR A 288 15.21 15.97 -6.38
C THR A 288 14.34 16.10 -7.63
N LYS A 289 13.82 14.97 -8.14
CA LYS A 289 12.87 14.93 -9.26
C LYS A 289 11.65 15.81 -8.99
N LEU A 290 10.98 15.61 -7.84
CA LEU A 290 9.78 16.35 -7.50
C LEU A 290 10.05 17.85 -7.34
N ALA A 291 11.16 18.23 -6.71
CA ALA A 291 11.54 19.64 -6.58
C ALA A 291 11.76 20.33 -7.93
N MET A 292 12.31 19.63 -8.92
CA MET A 292 12.48 20.17 -10.28
C MET A 292 11.16 20.23 -11.06
N GLU A 293 10.28 19.24 -10.90
CA GLU A 293 8.93 19.27 -11.48
C GLU A 293 8.06 20.40 -10.88
N ASP A 294 8.20 20.65 -9.58
CA ASP A 294 7.52 21.76 -8.90
C ASP A 294 8.03 23.10 -9.43
N ALA A 295 9.35 23.24 -9.61
CA ALA A 295 9.95 24.42 -10.23
C ALA A 295 9.44 24.67 -11.66
N LEU A 296 9.32 23.61 -12.46
CA LEU A 296 8.78 23.69 -13.82
C LEU A 296 7.32 24.14 -13.82
N SER A 297 6.47 23.49 -13.03
CA SER A 297 5.03 23.83 -12.97
C SER A 297 4.80 25.24 -12.41
N LEU A 298 5.56 25.66 -11.39
CA LEU A 298 5.47 27.02 -10.86
C LEU A 298 5.86 28.06 -11.93
N ALA A 299 6.97 27.85 -12.64
CA ALA A 299 7.42 28.75 -13.71
C ALA A 299 6.41 28.83 -14.87
N ALA A 300 5.84 27.69 -15.27
CA ALA A 300 4.78 27.63 -16.29
C ALA A 300 3.52 28.38 -15.85
N CYS A 301 3.05 28.13 -14.62
CA CYS A 301 1.86 28.82 -14.08
C CYS A 301 2.06 30.33 -14.00
N LEU A 302 3.25 30.82 -13.63
CA LEU A 302 3.57 32.25 -13.62
C LEU A 302 3.58 32.87 -15.03
N HIS A 303 3.95 32.10 -16.05
CA HIS A 303 3.95 32.56 -17.44
C HIS A 303 2.55 32.55 -18.07
N GLU A 304 1.75 31.52 -17.79
CA GLU A 304 0.46 31.29 -18.42
C GLU A 304 -0.69 32.08 -17.77
N ARG A 305 -0.58 32.41 -16.47
CA ARG A 305 -1.66 33.07 -15.73
C ARG A 305 -1.46 34.60 -15.70
N PRO A 306 -2.55 35.38 -15.81
CA PRO A 306 -2.48 36.83 -15.88
C PRO A 306 -2.12 37.49 -14.54
N THR A 307 -2.38 36.81 -13.41
CA THR A 307 -2.14 37.34 -12.08
C THR A 307 -1.35 36.35 -11.23
N LEU A 308 -0.58 36.87 -10.26
CA LEU A 308 0.19 36.04 -9.33
C LEU A 308 -0.71 35.12 -8.50
N ASP A 309 -1.87 35.60 -8.07
CA ASP A 309 -2.82 34.82 -7.27
C ASP A 309 -3.37 33.62 -8.05
N GLU A 310 -3.73 33.82 -9.32
CA GLU A 310 -4.14 32.74 -10.22
C GLU A 310 -3.01 31.76 -10.50
N ALA A 311 -1.78 32.25 -10.68
CA ALA A 311 -0.59 31.41 -10.89
C ALA A 311 -0.30 30.49 -9.69
N LEU A 312 -0.27 31.04 -8.47
CA LEU A 312 0.01 30.27 -7.26
C LEU A 312 -1.10 29.26 -6.97
N THR A 313 -2.35 29.62 -7.23
CA THR A 313 -3.50 28.71 -7.09
C THR A 313 -3.44 27.58 -8.10
N ALA A 314 -3.09 27.86 -9.36
CA ALA A 314 -2.94 26.85 -10.40
C ALA A 314 -1.80 25.87 -10.06
N TYR A 315 -0.63 26.38 -9.65
CA TYR A 315 0.52 25.57 -9.23
C TYR A 315 0.16 24.60 -8.10
N GLU A 316 -0.46 25.10 -7.02
CA GLU A 316 -0.85 24.26 -5.89
C GLU A 316 -1.87 23.18 -6.34
N SER A 317 -2.89 23.57 -7.11
CA SER A 317 -3.93 22.64 -7.56
C SER A 317 -3.38 21.51 -8.44
N GLU A 318 -2.53 21.86 -9.41
CA GLU A 318 -1.91 20.91 -10.34
C GLU A 318 -0.97 19.95 -9.59
N ARG A 319 -0.01 20.50 -8.85
CA ARG A 319 1.07 19.71 -8.24
C ARG A 319 0.62 18.88 -7.05
N LYS A 320 -0.28 19.40 -6.20
CA LYS A 320 -0.69 18.70 -4.98
C LYS A 320 -1.32 17.34 -5.27
N SER A 321 -2.08 17.20 -6.36
CA SER A 321 -2.68 15.92 -6.77
C SER A 321 -1.62 14.84 -7.10
N VAL A 322 -0.61 15.22 -7.87
CA VAL A 322 0.51 14.35 -8.29
C VAL A 322 1.40 14.00 -7.11
N VAL A 323 1.69 14.99 -6.27
CA VAL A 323 2.49 14.83 -5.06
C VAL A 323 1.81 13.90 -4.06
N LEU A 324 0.51 14.08 -3.78
CA LEU A 324 -0.23 13.17 -2.88
C LEU A 324 -0.19 11.72 -3.38
N SER A 325 -0.32 11.52 -4.70
CA SER A 325 -0.18 10.19 -5.28
C SER A 325 1.22 9.61 -5.08
N THR A 326 2.25 10.41 -5.30
CA THR A 326 3.65 9.99 -5.14
C THR A 326 4.02 9.75 -3.68
N GLN A 327 3.58 10.60 -2.75
CA GLN A 327 3.76 10.42 -1.32
C GLN A 327 3.10 9.14 -0.81
N ARG A 328 1.91 8.77 -1.30
CA ARG A 328 1.28 7.48 -0.94
C ARG A 328 2.14 6.28 -1.34
N ALA A 329 2.75 6.31 -2.52
CA ALA A 329 3.64 5.25 -2.97
C ALA A 329 4.97 5.24 -2.22
N ALA A 330 5.52 6.42 -1.93
CA ALA A 330 6.73 6.58 -1.12
C ALA A 330 6.50 6.07 0.30
N GLN A 331 5.36 6.40 0.91
CA GLN A 331 4.94 5.92 2.22
C GLN A 331 4.84 4.41 2.25
N ALA A 332 4.19 3.80 1.25
CA ALA A 332 4.10 2.35 1.13
C ALA A 332 5.48 1.67 1.07
N SER A 333 6.40 2.24 0.28
CA SER A 333 7.76 1.73 0.19
C SER A 333 8.55 1.94 1.48
N LEU A 334 8.36 3.07 2.15
CA LEU A 334 9.03 3.40 3.41
C LEU A 334 8.61 2.42 4.49
N GLU A 335 7.30 2.23 4.68
CA GLU A 335 6.74 1.30 5.66
C GLU A 335 7.18 -0.14 5.39
N TRP A 336 7.31 -0.53 4.11
CA TRP A 336 7.83 -1.84 3.74
C TRP A 336 9.28 -2.03 4.23
N PHE A 337 10.13 -1.02 4.08
CA PHE A 337 11.53 -1.07 4.54
C PHE A 337 11.66 -1.02 6.06
N GLU A 338 10.83 -0.22 6.74
CA GLU A 338 10.76 -0.25 8.21
C GLU A 338 10.39 -1.63 8.76
N ASN A 339 9.56 -2.36 8.01
CA ASN A 339 9.10 -3.71 8.37
C ASN A 339 9.87 -4.82 7.64
N LEU A 340 11.02 -4.52 7.02
CA LEU A 340 11.77 -5.49 6.20
C LEU A 340 12.01 -6.83 6.91
N GLY A 341 12.23 -6.77 8.23
CA GLY A 341 12.43 -7.95 9.07
C GLY A 341 11.35 -9.03 8.96
N GLN A 342 10.12 -8.68 8.60
CA GLN A 342 9.04 -9.68 8.49
C GLN A 342 9.15 -10.55 7.23
N TYR A 343 9.94 -10.15 6.22
CA TYR A 343 10.02 -10.86 4.93
C TYR A 343 11.24 -11.77 4.82
N VAL A 344 12.13 -11.81 5.81
CA VAL A 344 13.35 -12.62 5.72
C VAL A 344 13.08 -14.12 5.73
N GLY A 345 11.84 -14.58 5.89
CA GLY A 345 11.46 -15.97 5.68
C GLY A 345 11.16 -16.35 4.23
N GLN A 346 11.02 -15.38 3.32
CA GLN A 346 10.55 -15.62 1.95
C GLN A 346 11.61 -16.34 1.10
N ALA A 347 11.14 -17.06 0.07
CA ALA A 347 12.02 -17.56 -0.98
C ALA A 347 12.58 -16.39 -1.81
N PRO A 348 13.79 -16.50 -2.40
CA PRO A 348 14.41 -15.41 -3.16
C PRO A 348 13.53 -14.82 -4.28
N GLU A 349 12.79 -15.64 -5.02
CA GLU A 349 11.87 -15.21 -6.08
C GLU A 349 10.73 -14.37 -5.54
N GLN A 350 10.09 -14.82 -4.46
CA GLN A 350 9.02 -14.08 -3.79
C GLN A 350 9.53 -12.78 -3.19
N PHE A 351 10.69 -12.83 -2.51
CA PHE A 351 11.29 -11.66 -1.89
C PHE A 351 11.64 -10.60 -2.94
N ALA A 352 12.26 -11.01 -4.05
CA ALA A 352 12.56 -10.13 -5.17
C ALA A 352 11.30 -9.53 -5.78
N PHE A 353 10.25 -10.32 -6.01
CA PHE A 353 8.98 -9.77 -6.51
C PHE A 353 8.33 -8.79 -5.50
N ASN A 354 8.38 -9.12 -4.21
CA ASN A 354 7.83 -8.31 -3.13
C ASN A 354 8.53 -6.94 -3.04
N ILE A 355 9.86 -6.92 -2.98
CA ILE A 355 10.62 -5.66 -2.94
C ILE A 355 10.37 -4.84 -4.21
N MET A 356 10.28 -5.46 -5.39
CA MET A 356 10.01 -4.75 -6.65
C MET A 356 8.60 -4.12 -6.71
N THR A 357 7.63 -4.72 -6.03
CA THR A 357 6.22 -4.26 -6.00
C THR A 357 5.83 -3.52 -4.71
N ARG A 358 6.78 -3.26 -3.79
CA ARG A 358 6.54 -2.64 -2.47
C ARG A 358 5.80 -1.30 -2.52
N SER A 359 6.07 -0.49 -3.55
CA SER A 359 5.46 0.84 -3.72
C SER A 359 3.99 0.77 -4.15
N ARG A 360 3.50 -0.41 -4.56
CA ARG A 360 2.19 -0.65 -5.17
C ARG A 360 1.96 0.11 -6.49
N ARG A 361 2.95 0.84 -7.03
CA ARG A 361 2.87 1.43 -8.39
C ARG A 361 3.37 0.45 -9.46
N VAL A 362 4.38 -0.33 -9.08
CA VAL A 362 4.87 -1.45 -9.88
C VAL A 362 4.06 -2.69 -9.47
N THR A 363 3.44 -3.33 -10.45
CA THR A 363 2.52 -4.46 -10.30
C THR A 363 2.98 -5.63 -11.17
N TYR A 364 2.28 -6.76 -11.10
CA TYR A 364 2.53 -7.92 -11.95
C TYR A 364 2.53 -7.56 -13.44
N ASP A 365 1.48 -6.91 -13.95
CA ASP A 365 1.39 -6.52 -15.36
C ASP A 365 2.43 -5.46 -15.72
N ASN A 366 2.70 -4.50 -14.82
CA ASN A 366 3.74 -3.50 -15.08
C ASN A 366 5.13 -4.13 -15.17
N LEU A 367 5.46 -5.10 -14.30
CA LEU A 367 6.71 -5.85 -14.38
C LEU A 367 6.76 -6.73 -15.62
N LYS A 368 5.66 -7.38 -15.99
CA LYS A 368 5.60 -8.24 -17.17
C LYS A 368 5.86 -7.46 -18.46
N LEU A 369 5.45 -6.19 -18.50
CA LEU A 369 5.76 -5.28 -19.60
C LEU A 369 7.22 -4.81 -19.62
N ARG A 370 7.86 -4.69 -18.45
CA ARG A 370 9.26 -4.23 -18.31
C ARG A 370 10.27 -5.36 -18.50
N ASP A 371 10.02 -6.48 -17.83
CA ASP A 371 10.88 -7.66 -17.75
C ASP A 371 10.00 -8.94 -17.74
N PRO A 372 9.56 -9.41 -18.91
CA PRO A 372 8.80 -10.66 -19.03
C PRO A 372 9.58 -11.89 -18.53
N GLU A 373 10.91 -11.90 -18.64
CA GLU A 373 11.75 -13.01 -18.18
C GLU A 373 11.79 -13.14 -16.65
N PHE A 374 11.90 -12.01 -15.93
CA PHE A 374 11.79 -11.96 -14.48
C PHE A 374 10.43 -12.46 -14.02
N VAL A 375 9.35 -11.97 -14.63
CA VAL A 375 7.99 -12.42 -14.28
C VAL A 375 7.79 -13.89 -14.60
N ALA A 376 8.25 -14.39 -15.75
CA ALA A 376 8.17 -15.81 -16.11
C ALA A 376 8.90 -16.71 -15.11
N ARG A 377 10.07 -16.28 -14.60
CA ARG A 377 10.80 -16.98 -13.52
C ARG A 377 10.01 -17.01 -12.22
N VAL A 378 9.42 -15.87 -11.81
CA VAL A 378 8.60 -15.80 -10.60
C VAL A 378 7.34 -16.65 -10.73
N ASP A 379 6.68 -16.63 -11.89
CA ASP A 379 5.50 -17.46 -12.19
C ASP A 379 5.86 -18.95 -12.18
N ALA A 380 7.00 -19.34 -12.79
CA ALA A 380 7.48 -20.72 -12.76
C ALA A 380 7.81 -21.20 -11.34
N TRP A 381 8.47 -20.36 -10.53
CA TRP A 381 8.70 -20.63 -9.11
C TRP A 381 7.38 -20.80 -8.38
N PHE A 382 6.44 -19.86 -8.53
CA PHE A 382 5.16 -19.89 -7.82
C PHE A 382 4.36 -21.14 -8.19
N ALA A 383 4.28 -21.48 -9.49
CA ALA A 383 3.64 -22.69 -9.99
C ALA A 383 4.29 -23.96 -9.41
N GLY A 384 5.62 -23.99 -9.29
CA GLY A 384 6.36 -25.10 -8.67
C GLY A 384 6.08 -25.30 -7.17
N GLN A 385 5.55 -24.28 -6.49
CA GLN A 385 5.10 -24.38 -5.08
C GLN A 385 3.65 -24.86 -4.95
N GLN A 386 2.89 -24.95 -6.04
CA GLN A 386 1.47 -25.32 -6.00
C GLN A 386 1.28 -26.83 -6.13
N PRO A 387 0.23 -27.39 -5.52
CA PRO A 387 -0.19 -28.76 -5.83
C PRO A 387 -0.60 -28.82 -7.31
N ALA A 388 0.04 -29.71 -8.08
CA ALA A 388 -0.21 -29.82 -9.51
C ALA A 388 -1.62 -30.36 -9.81
N ARG A 389 -2.34 -29.70 -10.72
CA ARG A 389 -3.52 -30.27 -11.42
C ARG A 389 -3.19 -30.49 -12.89
N ASP A 390 -3.87 -31.44 -13.51
CA ASP A 390 -3.75 -31.63 -14.95
C ASP A 390 -4.14 -30.35 -15.69
N GLY A 391 -3.20 -29.82 -16.49
CA GLY A 391 -3.36 -28.56 -17.22
C GLY A 391 -2.85 -27.32 -16.48
N ASP A 392 -2.39 -27.44 -15.23
CA ASP A 392 -1.64 -26.36 -14.57
C ASP A 392 -0.16 -26.37 -15.00
N GLY A 393 0.42 -25.18 -15.12
CA GLY A 393 1.84 -24.99 -15.41
C GLY A 393 2.27 -23.55 -15.22
N PRO A 394 3.50 -23.16 -15.63
CA PRO A 394 4.01 -21.79 -15.50
C PRO A 394 3.16 -20.72 -16.22
N ALA A 395 2.29 -21.13 -17.15
CA ALA A 395 1.38 -20.25 -17.85
C ALA A 395 0.05 -20.00 -17.09
N THR A 396 -0.22 -20.73 -16.00
CA THR A 396 -1.39 -20.48 -15.15
C THR A 396 -1.16 -19.19 -14.38
N PRO A 397 -2.02 -18.17 -14.52
CA PRO A 397 -1.88 -16.95 -13.74
C PRO A 397 -1.98 -17.24 -12.23
N PRO A 398 -1.24 -16.50 -11.38
CA PRO A 398 -1.18 -16.75 -9.93
C PRO A 398 -2.55 -16.91 -9.27
N MET A 399 -3.53 -16.08 -9.66
CA MET A 399 -4.89 -16.14 -9.13
C MET A 399 -5.64 -17.44 -9.43
N PHE A 400 -5.29 -18.18 -10.49
CA PHE A 400 -5.99 -19.40 -10.92
C PHE A 400 -5.37 -20.69 -10.42
N HIS A 401 -4.26 -20.60 -9.69
CA HIS A 401 -3.73 -21.77 -9.03
C HIS A 401 -4.65 -22.27 -7.89
N PRO A 402 -4.75 -23.59 -7.69
CA PRO A 402 -5.41 -24.18 -6.53
C PRO A 402 -5.02 -23.52 -5.20
N PHE A 403 -5.93 -23.60 -4.23
CA PHE A 403 -5.56 -23.49 -2.83
C PHE A 403 -6.25 -24.57 -2.02
N ARG A 404 -5.52 -25.16 -1.06
CA ARG A 404 -6.09 -26.08 -0.08
C ARG A 404 -6.19 -25.35 1.26
N LEU A 405 -7.41 -25.00 1.66
CA LEU A 405 -7.70 -24.37 2.94
C LEU A 405 -8.16 -25.45 3.92
N GLY A 406 -7.29 -25.86 4.85
CA GLY A 406 -7.55 -27.06 5.67
C GLY A 406 -7.64 -28.30 4.79
N GLU A 407 -8.80 -28.97 4.75
CA GLU A 407 -9.07 -30.07 3.82
C GLU A 407 -9.91 -29.67 2.60
N LEU A 408 -10.32 -28.39 2.51
CA LEU A 408 -11.13 -27.87 1.41
C LEU A 408 -10.26 -27.44 0.23
N ASP A 409 -10.45 -28.07 -0.92
CA ASP A 409 -9.82 -27.66 -2.17
C ASP A 409 -10.64 -26.57 -2.87
N LEU A 410 -10.01 -25.42 -3.09
CA LEU A 410 -10.55 -24.28 -3.85
C LEU A 410 -10.00 -24.28 -5.26
N ALA A 411 -10.88 -24.07 -6.26
CA ALA A 411 -10.51 -24.07 -7.67
C ALA A 411 -9.49 -22.98 -8.02
N ASN A 412 -9.51 -21.85 -7.32
CA ASN A 412 -8.60 -20.73 -7.53
C ASN A 412 -8.49 -19.87 -6.25
N ARG A 413 -7.70 -18.80 -6.30
CA ARG A 413 -7.41 -17.90 -5.16
C ARG A 413 -8.43 -16.77 -4.96
N VAL A 414 -9.53 -16.77 -5.72
CA VAL A 414 -10.52 -15.69 -5.73
C VAL A 414 -11.67 -16.03 -4.82
N VAL A 415 -11.95 -15.13 -3.88
CA VAL A 415 -13.08 -15.20 -2.95
C VAL A 415 -14.07 -14.09 -3.28
N VAL A 416 -15.35 -14.40 -3.34
CA VAL A 416 -16.41 -13.37 -3.27
C VAL A 416 -16.63 -13.05 -1.81
N SER A 417 -16.36 -11.80 -1.43
CA SER A 417 -16.44 -11.35 -0.03
C SER A 417 -17.86 -11.37 0.50
N ALA A 418 -18.02 -11.56 1.81
CA ALA A 418 -19.31 -11.46 2.46
C ALA A 418 -19.88 -10.03 2.34
N MET A 419 -21.07 -9.90 1.78
CA MET A 419 -21.75 -8.63 1.50
C MET A 419 -23.23 -8.72 1.85
N ASP A 420 -23.68 -7.95 2.83
CA ASP A 420 -25.11 -7.87 3.19
C ASP A 420 -25.95 -7.32 2.05
N MET A 421 -26.98 -8.09 1.66
CA MET A 421 -27.92 -7.70 0.62
C MET A 421 -29.14 -6.99 1.18
N TYR A 422 -29.45 -7.23 2.46
CA TYR A 422 -30.61 -6.66 3.16
C TYR A 422 -31.94 -6.99 2.46
N ARG A 423 -32.08 -8.24 2.00
CA ARG A 423 -33.22 -8.73 1.20
C ARG A 423 -34.04 -9.83 1.85
N ALA A 424 -33.61 -10.38 2.97
CA ALA A 424 -34.36 -11.40 3.69
C ALA A 424 -35.62 -10.81 4.34
N VAL A 425 -36.62 -11.67 4.59
CA VAL A 425 -37.81 -11.31 5.37
C VAL A 425 -37.82 -12.21 6.60
N ASP A 426 -37.80 -11.62 7.79
CA ASP A 426 -37.71 -12.36 9.06
C ASP A 426 -36.55 -13.38 9.10
N GLY A 427 -35.43 -12.99 8.49
CA GLY A 427 -34.23 -13.82 8.35
C GLY A 427 -34.31 -14.91 7.28
N LEU A 428 -35.45 -15.10 6.60
CA LEU A 428 -35.59 -16.09 5.54
C LEU A 428 -34.95 -15.57 4.23
N PRO A 429 -33.89 -16.21 3.71
CA PRO A 429 -33.37 -15.88 2.39
C PRO A 429 -34.36 -16.32 1.30
N ASP A 430 -34.48 -15.50 0.25
CA ASP A 430 -35.41 -15.68 -0.87
C ASP A 430 -34.68 -15.98 -2.20
N ASP A 431 -35.43 -15.94 -3.30
CA ASP A 431 -34.89 -16.15 -4.65
C ASP A 431 -33.82 -15.13 -5.05
N PHE A 432 -33.81 -13.93 -4.46
CA PHE A 432 -32.73 -12.97 -4.70
C PHE A 432 -31.39 -13.56 -4.26
N HIS A 433 -31.33 -14.23 -3.11
CA HIS A 433 -30.11 -14.83 -2.59
C HIS A 433 -29.63 -15.99 -3.47
N LEU A 434 -30.56 -16.82 -3.96
CA LEU A 434 -30.25 -17.88 -4.91
C LEU A 434 -29.62 -17.31 -6.19
N VAL A 435 -30.26 -16.32 -6.82
CA VAL A 435 -29.77 -15.72 -8.07
C VAL A 435 -28.45 -14.97 -7.84
N HIS A 436 -28.34 -14.24 -6.73
CA HIS A 436 -27.15 -13.49 -6.37
C HIS A 436 -25.95 -14.41 -6.19
N LEU A 437 -26.01 -15.36 -5.26
CA LEU A 437 -24.91 -16.25 -4.93
C LEU A 437 -24.64 -17.28 -6.03
N GLY A 438 -25.69 -17.83 -6.63
CA GLY A 438 -25.59 -18.74 -7.77
C GLY A 438 -24.93 -18.09 -8.98
N GLY A 439 -25.25 -16.82 -9.27
CA GLY A 439 -24.59 -16.05 -10.33
C GLY A 439 -23.10 -15.86 -10.08
N LYS A 440 -22.68 -15.59 -8.84
CA LYS A 440 -21.25 -15.48 -8.48
C LYS A 440 -20.50 -16.80 -8.55
N ALA A 441 -21.16 -17.89 -8.16
CA ALA A 441 -20.61 -19.23 -8.23
C ALA A 441 -20.36 -19.65 -9.69
N LEU A 442 -21.34 -19.42 -10.57
CA LEU A 442 -21.18 -19.61 -12.01
C LEU A 442 -20.15 -18.66 -12.63
N GLY A 443 -19.93 -17.51 -12.00
CA GLY A 443 -18.92 -16.50 -12.35
C GLY A 443 -17.47 -16.90 -12.07
N GLY A 444 -17.21 -18.13 -11.60
CA GLY A 444 -15.88 -18.76 -11.61
C GLY A 444 -15.01 -18.49 -10.39
N ALA A 445 -15.51 -17.88 -9.32
CA ALA A 445 -14.75 -17.74 -8.07
C ALA A 445 -14.51 -19.10 -7.39
N GLY A 446 -13.38 -19.26 -6.71
CA GLY A 446 -13.05 -20.48 -5.97
C GLY A 446 -13.89 -20.66 -4.71
N LEU A 447 -14.23 -19.55 -4.04
CA LEU A 447 -15.09 -19.51 -2.85
C LEU A 447 -16.08 -18.35 -2.97
N VAL A 448 -17.35 -18.61 -2.70
CA VAL A 448 -18.42 -17.61 -2.59
C VAL A 448 -18.90 -17.55 -1.15
N MET A 449 -18.73 -16.41 -0.49
CA MET A 449 -19.27 -16.18 0.84
C MET A 449 -20.70 -15.63 0.76
N THR A 450 -21.56 -16.07 1.67
CA THR A 450 -22.86 -15.41 1.92
C THR A 450 -22.66 -13.99 2.47
N GLU A 451 -23.75 -13.26 2.69
CA GLU A 451 -23.76 -12.15 3.64
C GLU A 451 -23.48 -12.58 5.09
N MET A 452 -23.43 -11.62 6.03
CA MET A 452 -23.45 -11.97 7.44
C MET A 452 -24.81 -12.59 7.79
N VAL A 453 -24.83 -13.89 8.04
CA VAL A 453 -26.02 -14.63 8.45
C VAL A 453 -26.13 -14.58 9.96
N CYS A 454 -27.25 -14.04 10.43
CA CYS A 454 -27.47 -13.76 11.84
C CYS A 454 -27.85 -15.04 12.60
N VAL A 455 -27.29 -15.22 13.79
CA VAL A 455 -27.51 -16.42 14.62
C VAL A 455 -28.82 -16.39 15.42
N SER A 456 -29.50 -15.25 15.44
CA SER A 456 -30.77 -15.06 16.14
C SER A 456 -31.54 -13.86 15.56
N GLU A 457 -32.82 -13.78 15.91
CA GLU A 457 -33.69 -12.68 15.49
C GLU A 457 -33.17 -11.31 15.94
N THR A 458 -32.69 -11.20 17.17
CA THR A 458 -32.15 -9.95 17.74
C THR A 458 -30.69 -9.70 17.36
N GLY A 459 -30.01 -10.71 16.81
CA GLY A 459 -28.66 -10.59 16.25
C GLY A 459 -28.60 -9.90 14.89
N ARG A 460 -29.75 -9.53 14.30
CA ARG A 460 -29.82 -8.83 13.01
C ARG A 460 -29.27 -7.40 13.06
N ILE A 461 -28.69 -6.94 11.95
CA ILE A 461 -28.32 -5.52 11.76
C ILE A 461 -29.57 -4.72 11.41
N THR A 462 -30.33 -5.22 10.44
CA THR A 462 -31.55 -4.62 9.90
C THR A 462 -32.65 -5.68 9.77
N PRO A 463 -33.92 -5.29 9.58
CA PRO A 463 -34.99 -6.24 9.27
C PRO A 463 -34.73 -7.10 8.02
N GLY A 464 -33.89 -6.62 7.09
CA GLY A 464 -33.55 -7.30 5.84
C GLY A 464 -32.40 -8.31 5.93
N CYS A 465 -31.77 -8.47 7.11
CA CYS A 465 -30.65 -9.39 7.28
C CYS A 465 -31.11 -10.86 7.27
N ALA A 466 -30.37 -11.72 6.59
CA ALA A 466 -30.61 -13.15 6.59
C ALA A 466 -30.23 -13.82 7.92
N GLY A 467 -30.85 -14.97 8.18
CA GLY A 467 -30.74 -15.73 9.42
C GLY A 467 -30.55 -17.22 9.21
N ILE A 468 -30.16 -17.93 10.28
CA ILE A 468 -30.09 -19.41 10.29
C ILE A 468 -30.36 -20.01 11.69
N TRP A 469 -31.36 -19.47 12.40
CA TRP A 469 -31.74 -19.92 13.74
C TRP A 469 -32.90 -20.92 13.77
N ASN A 470 -33.46 -21.28 12.61
CA ASN A 470 -34.57 -22.22 12.51
C ASN A 470 -34.50 -23.10 11.25
N ARG A 471 -35.31 -24.16 11.23
CA ARG A 471 -35.31 -25.17 10.16
C ARG A 471 -35.77 -24.63 8.79
N GLU A 472 -36.64 -23.64 8.77
CA GLU A 472 -37.14 -23.05 7.52
C GLU A 472 -36.01 -22.28 6.82
N GLN A 473 -35.27 -21.48 7.58
CA GLN A 473 -34.07 -20.78 7.10
C GLN A 473 -32.99 -21.77 6.65
N THR A 474 -32.74 -22.85 7.41
CA THR A 474 -31.82 -23.92 7.02
C THR A 474 -32.20 -24.54 5.67
N ALA A 475 -33.49 -24.83 5.45
CA ALA A 475 -33.97 -25.40 4.19
C ALA A 475 -33.83 -24.41 3.02
N ALA A 476 -34.07 -23.13 3.25
CA ALA A 476 -33.90 -22.09 2.24
C ALA A 476 -32.43 -21.93 1.84
N TRP A 477 -31.49 -21.95 2.80
CA TRP A 477 -30.06 -21.94 2.51
C TRP A 477 -29.60 -23.21 1.77
N ARG A 478 -30.13 -24.38 2.14
CA ARG A 478 -29.83 -25.64 1.43
C ARG A 478 -30.14 -25.57 -0.06
N ARG A 479 -31.22 -24.89 -0.44
CA ARG A 479 -31.54 -24.68 -1.86
C ARG A 479 -30.45 -23.90 -2.61
N VAL A 480 -29.77 -22.98 -1.94
CA VAL A 480 -28.67 -22.19 -2.53
C VAL A 480 -27.40 -23.02 -2.62
N THR A 481 -27.01 -23.71 -1.54
CA THR A 481 -25.81 -24.56 -1.52
C THR A 481 -25.92 -25.71 -2.54
N ASP A 482 -27.08 -26.39 -2.60
CA ASP A 482 -27.37 -27.45 -3.59
C ASP A 482 -27.25 -26.95 -5.04
N PHE A 483 -27.64 -25.69 -5.29
CA PHE A 483 -27.47 -25.08 -6.61
C PHE A 483 -25.99 -24.84 -6.92
N VAL A 484 -25.25 -24.22 -6.00
CA VAL A 484 -23.82 -23.94 -6.19
C VAL A 484 -23.02 -25.22 -6.44
N HIS A 485 -23.25 -26.26 -5.64
CA HIS A 485 -22.55 -27.54 -5.78
C HIS A 485 -22.89 -28.30 -7.05
N ARG A 486 -24.13 -28.18 -7.54
CA ARG A 486 -24.56 -28.88 -8.76
C ARG A 486 -24.11 -28.17 -10.03
N GLU A 487 -24.13 -26.84 -10.04
CA GLU A 487 -23.98 -26.06 -11.28
C GLU A 487 -22.58 -25.43 -11.45
N SER A 488 -21.70 -25.51 -10.44
CA SER A 488 -20.39 -24.85 -10.47
C SER A 488 -19.28 -25.62 -9.73
N GLN A 489 -18.03 -25.19 -9.91
CA GLN A 489 -16.88 -25.68 -9.13
C GLN A 489 -16.63 -24.86 -7.86
N ALA A 490 -17.37 -23.76 -7.66
CA ALA A 490 -17.19 -22.89 -6.52
C ALA A 490 -17.55 -23.63 -5.23
N LYS A 491 -16.81 -23.33 -4.16
CA LYS A 491 -17.22 -23.65 -2.79
C LYS A 491 -18.09 -22.54 -2.25
N ILE A 492 -18.98 -22.86 -1.33
CA ILE A 492 -19.84 -21.88 -0.67
C ILE A 492 -19.59 -21.85 0.83
N GLY A 493 -19.27 -20.68 1.35
CA GLY A 493 -19.05 -20.44 2.77
C GLY A 493 -20.15 -19.56 3.37
N ILE A 494 -20.41 -19.76 4.65
CA ILE A 494 -21.33 -18.94 5.44
C ILE A 494 -20.55 -18.09 6.43
N GLN A 495 -20.87 -16.80 6.53
CA GLN A 495 -20.35 -15.94 7.59
C GLN A 495 -21.40 -15.83 8.70
N LEU A 496 -21.10 -16.31 9.91
CA LEU A 496 -21.99 -16.20 11.06
C LEU A 496 -21.66 -14.98 11.92
N GLY A 497 -22.68 -14.22 12.29
CA GLY A 497 -22.51 -13.02 13.11
C GLY A 497 -23.71 -12.63 13.97
N HIS A 498 -23.47 -11.64 14.82
CA HIS A 498 -24.46 -11.01 15.68
C HIS A 498 -24.14 -9.51 15.74
N SER A 499 -25.10 -8.65 15.40
CA SER A 499 -24.90 -7.20 15.22
C SER A 499 -24.49 -6.46 16.49
N GLY A 500 -24.90 -6.96 17.66
CA GLY A 500 -24.58 -6.35 18.96
C GLY A 500 -25.12 -4.92 19.02
N ARG A 501 -24.27 -3.96 19.41
CA ARG A 501 -24.65 -2.53 19.50
C ARG A 501 -24.97 -1.85 18.17
N LYS A 502 -24.71 -2.51 17.03
CA LYS A 502 -24.99 -2.00 15.68
C LYS A 502 -26.28 -2.60 15.08
N GLY A 503 -27.07 -3.31 15.87
CA GLY A 503 -28.35 -3.86 15.46
C GLY A 503 -29.49 -2.84 15.40
N SER A 504 -30.65 -3.31 14.97
CA SER A 504 -31.91 -2.53 14.94
C SER A 504 -31.77 -1.20 14.17
N THR A 505 -31.15 -1.28 12.99
CA THR A 505 -30.94 -0.16 12.07
C THR A 505 -31.75 -0.30 10.79
N ARG A 506 -31.91 0.81 10.06
CA ARG A 506 -32.56 0.87 8.75
C ARG A 506 -31.75 0.14 7.70
N LEU A 507 -32.40 -0.19 6.59
CA LEU A 507 -31.71 -0.64 5.39
C LEU A 507 -30.72 0.44 4.92
N MET A 508 -29.58 0.03 4.37
CA MET A 508 -28.47 0.97 4.11
C MET A 508 -28.87 2.15 3.22
N TRP A 509 -29.78 1.95 2.26
CA TRP A 509 -30.29 2.99 1.33
C TRP A 509 -31.37 3.90 1.95
N GLU A 510 -31.88 3.57 3.13
CA GLU A 510 -32.85 4.37 3.90
C GLU A 510 -32.19 5.17 5.03
N GLY A 511 -30.88 4.96 5.22
CA GLY A 511 -30.05 5.64 6.20
C GLY A 511 -29.11 4.66 6.91
N ILE A 512 -27.90 4.49 6.37
CA ILE A 512 -26.86 3.67 6.96
C ILE A 512 -26.59 4.04 8.44
N ASP A 513 -26.50 3.02 9.29
CA ASP A 513 -26.34 3.09 10.74
C ASP A 513 -27.42 3.90 11.49
N ARG A 514 -28.52 4.28 10.84
CA ARG A 514 -29.62 4.99 11.52
C ARG A 514 -30.53 3.98 12.20
N PRO A 515 -31.00 4.23 13.43
CA PRO A 515 -31.95 3.34 14.09
C PRO A 515 -33.26 3.26 13.29
N LEU A 516 -33.98 2.16 13.47
CA LEU A 516 -35.34 2.05 12.95
C LEU A 516 -36.22 3.15 13.58
N PRO A 517 -37.18 3.73 12.83
CA PRO A 517 -38.12 4.68 13.39
C PRO A 517 -39.02 4.04 14.44
N ASP A 518 -39.49 2.81 14.20
CA ASP A 518 -40.39 2.02 15.05
C ASP A 518 -40.02 0.53 14.98
N GLY A 519 -40.52 -0.28 15.92
CA GLY A 519 -40.29 -1.74 15.93
C GLY A 519 -38.86 -2.15 16.28
N ASN A 520 -38.12 -1.30 16.98
CA ASN A 520 -36.78 -1.62 17.46
C ASN A 520 -36.80 -2.79 18.46
N TRP A 521 -35.79 -3.65 18.38
CA TRP A 521 -35.51 -4.67 19.41
C TRP A 521 -34.41 -4.21 20.36
N GLU A 522 -34.35 -4.82 21.54
CA GLU A 522 -33.29 -4.54 22.52
C GLU A 522 -31.92 -4.93 21.96
N LEU A 523 -30.94 -4.02 22.10
CA LEU A 523 -29.56 -4.27 21.73
C LEU A 523 -28.74 -4.72 22.93
N VAL A 524 -27.77 -5.59 22.67
CA VAL A 524 -26.84 -6.10 23.67
C VAL A 524 -25.39 -5.90 23.23
N ALA A 525 -24.49 -5.72 24.19
CA ALA A 525 -23.08 -5.42 23.95
C ALA A 525 -22.22 -5.78 25.18
N PRO A 526 -20.88 -5.81 25.06
CA PRO A 526 -20.00 -5.94 26.22
C PRO A 526 -20.14 -4.79 27.21
N SER A 527 -20.52 -3.59 26.76
CA SER A 527 -20.74 -2.41 27.61
C SER A 527 -21.89 -1.54 27.09
N ALA A 528 -22.51 -0.77 27.97
CA ALA A 528 -23.65 0.10 27.67
C ALA A 528 -23.25 1.38 26.90
N LEU A 529 -22.64 1.21 25.72
CA LEU A 529 -22.12 2.29 24.87
C LEU A 529 -22.78 2.23 23.48
N PRO A 530 -23.57 3.24 23.08
CA PRO A 530 -24.17 3.28 21.75
C PRO A 530 -23.11 3.40 20.65
N TYR A 531 -23.44 3.00 19.42
CA TYR A 531 -22.54 3.20 18.28
C TYR A 531 -22.34 4.70 17.97
N ARG A 532 -23.41 5.50 17.94
CA ARG A 532 -23.37 6.97 17.88
C ARG A 532 -24.17 7.55 19.05
N GLU A 533 -23.50 8.33 19.90
CA GLU A 533 -24.12 9.01 21.03
C GLU A 533 -25.25 9.94 20.59
N GLY A 534 -26.38 9.91 21.31
CA GLY A 534 -27.58 10.70 21.02
C GLY A 534 -28.33 10.31 19.73
N VAL A 535 -27.87 9.29 18.99
CA VAL A 535 -28.48 8.86 17.71
C VAL A 535 -28.91 7.40 17.75
N ASN A 536 -28.02 6.48 18.15
CA ASN A 536 -28.35 5.05 18.23
C ASN A 536 -28.82 4.68 19.64
N GLN A 537 -29.55 3.56 19.73
CA GLN A 537 -29.96 2.98 21.02
C GLN A 537 -28.73 2.62 21.85
N THR A 538 -28.78 2.91 23.16
CA THR A 538 -27.78 2.41 24.10
C THR A 538 -28.03 0.92 24.32
N PRO A 539 -27.08 0.04 24.01
CA PRO A 539 -27.25 -1.39 24.26
C PRO A 539 -27.21 -1.66 25.76
N ARG A 540 -27.83 -2.76 26.17
CA ARG A 540 -27.64 -3.30 27.51
C ARG A 540 -26.31 -4.04 27.59
N GLU A 541 -25.63 -3.91 28.73
CA GLU A 541 -24.44 -4.71 29.02
C GLU A 541 -24.83 -6.18 29.26
N LEU A 542 -24.14 -7.10 28.57
CA LEU A 542 -24.38 -8.54 28.66
C LEU A 542 -24.00 -9.11 30.03
N THR A 543 -24.85 -9.98 30.56
CA THR A 543 -24.56 -10.85 31.69
C THR A 543 -23.90 -12.17 31.24
N PRO A 544 -23.22 -12.90 32.13
CA PRO A 544 -22.63 -14.21 31.78
C PRO A 544 -23.65 -15.21 31.20
N ASP A 545 -24.87 -15.29 31.75
CA ASP A 545 -25.89 -16.23 31.27
C ASP A 545 -26.35 -15.90 29.84
N GLU A 546 -26.40 -14.62 29.49
CA GLU A 546 -26.75 -14.19 28.13
C GLU A 546 -25.60 -14.41 27.14
N MET A 547 -24.36 -14.27 27.61
CA MET A 547 -23.18 -14.65 26.83
C MET A 547 -23.20 -16.15 26.50
N GLU A 548 -23.59 -16.99 27.45
CA GLU A 548 -23.81 -18.43 27.23
C GLU A 548 -24.94 -18.69 26.23
N LEU A 549 -26.09 -18.02 26.37
CA LEU A 549 -27.21 -18.15 25.42
C LEU A 549 -26.80 -17.78 23.98
N ILE A 550 -26.10 -16.65 23.79
CA ILE A 550 -25.65 -16.23 22.46
C ILE A 550 -24.61 -17.24 21.92
N LYS A 551 -23.72 -17.76 22.76
CA LYS A 551 -22.78 -18.82 22.36
C LYS A 551 -23.51 -20.08 21.89
N GLU A 552 -24.58 -20.49 22.57
CA GLU A 552 -25.43 -21.60 22.14
C GLU A 552 -26.12 -21.32 20.80
N GLN A 553 -26.58 -20.07 20.56
CA GLN A 553 -27.13 -19.66 19.27
C GLN A 553 -26.10 -19.77 18.13
N PHE A 554 -24.85 -19.39 18.37
CA PHE A 554 -23.76 -19.61 17.40
C PHE A 554 -23.53 -21.10 17.12
N VAL A 555 -23.60 -21.95 18.15
CA VAL A 555 -23.47 -23.42 18.00
C VAL A 555 -24.63 -24.02 17.19
N GLU A 556 -25.86 -23.64 17.50
CA GLU A 556 -27.06 -24.06 16.75
C GLU A 556 -26.99 -23.60 15.30
N ALA A 557 -26.60 -22.34 15.05
CA ALA A 557 -26.41 -21.79 13.71
C ALA A 557 -25.32 -22.55 12.93
N ALA A 558 -24.22 -22.96 13.58
CA ALA A 558 -23.18 -23.77 12.96
C ALA A 558 -23.66 -25.18 12.58
N ARG A 559 -24.48 -25.82 13.42
CA ARG A 559 -25.12 -27.11 13.08
C ARG A 559 -26.08 -26.95 11.90
N ASN A 560 -26.91 -25.91 11.93
CA ASN A 560 -27.82 -25.60 10.83
C ASN A 560 -27.08 -25.30 9.53
N ALA A 561 -25.94 -24.63 9.60
CA ALA A 561 -25.08 -24.40 8.44
C ALA A 561 -24.52 -25.70 7.86
N ASP A 562 -24.14 -26.65 8.71
CA ASP A 562 -23.63 -27.95 8.26
C ASP A 562 -24.75 -28.75 7.59
N ASP A 563 -25.92 -28.77 8.22
CA ASP A 563 -27.14 -29.36 7.66
C ASP A 563 -27.52 -28.71 6.33
N ALA A 564 -27.36 -27.39 6.18
CA ALA A 564 -27.58 -26.68 4.93
C ALA A 564 -26.51 -26.99 3.87
N GLY A 565 -25.42 -27.70 4.20
CA GLY A 565 -24.42 -28.14 3.24
C GLY A 565 -23.34 -27.10 2.92
N PHE A 566 -23.08 -26.11 3.77
CA PHE A 566 -21.96 -25.19 3.56
C PHE A 566 -20.60 -25.91 3.65
N ASP A 567 -19.64 -25.49 2.83
CA ASP A 567 -18.28 -26.06 2.78
C ASP A 567 -17.35 -25.44 3.83
N LEU A 568 -17.64 -24.21 4.23
CA LEU A 568 -16.81 -23.38 5.10
C LEU A 568 -17.69 -22.51 6.00
N LEU A 569 -17.24 -22.30 7.23
CA LEU A 569 -17.82 -21.33 8.15
C LEU A 569 -16.79 -20.23 8.45
N GLU A 570 -17.22 -18.98 8.42
CA GLU A 570 -16.45 -17.82 8.88
C GLU A 570 -17.13 -17.20 10.11
N LEU A 571 -16.39 -17.06 11.21
CA LEU A 571 -16.87 -16.35 12.40
C LEU A 571 -16.61 -14.85 12.25
N HIS A 572 -17.66 -14.04 12.36
CA HIS A 572 -17.55 -12.59 12.21
C HIS A 572 -17.11 -11.91 13.52
N CYS A 573 -15.81 -11.63 13.63
CA CYS A 573 -15.16 -10.91 14.74
C CYS A 573 -14.68 -9.50 14.33
N ALA A 574 -15.39 -8.85 13.40
CA ALA A 574 -14.98 -7.60 12.77
C ALA A 574 -16.12 -6.56 12.73
N HIS A 575 -15.83 -5.37 12.21
CA HIS A 575 -16.78 -4.33 11.84
C HIS A 575 -17.65 -3.75 12.98
N GLY A 576 -17.18 -3.86 14.23
CA GLY A 576 -17.88 -3.32 15.39
C GLY A 576 -19.15 -4.07 15.79
N TYR A 577 -19.42 -5.22 15.19
CA TYR A 577 -20.48 -6.14 15.62
C TYR A 577 -20.13 -6.81 16.94
N LEU A 578 -20.96 -7.72 17.46
CA LEU A 578 -20.87 -8.19 18.84
C LEU A 578 -19.46 -8.68 19.24
N LEU A 579 -18.89 -9.64 18.51
CA LEU A 579 -17.57 -10.18 18.88
C LEU A 579 -16.44 -9.16 18.67
N SER A 580 -16.51 -8.37 17.61
CA SER A 580 -15.59 -7.23 17.40
C SER A 580 -15.67 -6.23 18.54
N SER A 581 -16.88 -5.99 19.08
CA SER A 581 -17.09 -5.04 20.17
C SER A 581 -16.50 -5.53 21.48
N PHE A 582 -16.41 -6.85 21.71
CA PHE A 582 -15.64 -7.41 22.83
C PHE A 582 -14.14 -7.23 22.62
N ILE A 583 -13.66 -7.45 21.39
CA ILE A 583 -12.24 -7.30 21.05
C ILE A 583 -11.80 -5.86 21.18
N SER A 584 -12.56 -4.87 20.73
CA SER A 584 -12.07 -3.48 20.73
C SER A 584 -12.17 -2.82 22.12
N PRO A 585 -11.09 -2.16 22.59
CA PRO A 585 -11.13 -1.33 23.80
C PRO A 585 -12.03 -0.09 23.66
N ILE A 586 -12.38 0.34 22.43
CA ILE A 586 -13.28 1.47 22.17
C ILE A 586 -14.73 1.16 22.59
N SER A 587 -15.10 -0.12 22.64
CA SER A 587 -16.46 -0.57 22.90
C SER A 587 -16.60 -1.48 24.12
N ASN A 588 -15.50 -2.03 24.63
CA ASN A 588 -15.50 -2.92 25.80
C ASN A 588 -14.84 -2.25 27.00
N HIS A 589 -15.67 -1.70 27.88
CA HIS A 589 -15.27 -1.07 29.14
C HIS A 589 -15.56 -1.98 30.35
N ARG A 590 -15.75 -3.29 30.13
CA ARG A 590 -15.96 -4.25 31.22
C ARG A 590 -14.75 -4.27 32.15
N THR A 591 -15.03 -4.47 33.43
CA THR A 591 -14.02 -4.60 34.49
C THR A 591 -13.86 -6.04 34.99
N ASP A 592 -14.63 -6.97 34.43
CA ASP A 592 -14.54 -8.40 34.71
C ASP A 592 -13.51 -9.10 33.80
N ILE A 593 -13.54 -10.44 33.78
CA ILE A 593 -12.59 -11.26 33.01
C ILE A 593 -12.75 -11.16 31.48
N TYR A 594 -13.75 -10.41 30.99
CA TYR A 594 -14.02 -10.20 29.57
C TYR A 594 -13.62 -8.79 29.09
N GLY A 595 -13.06 -7.92 29.94
CA GLY A 595 -12.60 -6.58 29.58
C GLY A 595 -11.19 -6.22 30.05
N GLY A 596 -10.73 -5.03 29.66
CA GLY A 596 -9.38 -4.53 29.96
C GLY A 596 -8.32 -5.06 28.99
N SER A 597 -7.49 -6.00 29.45
CA SER A 597 -6.38 -6.55 28.65
C SER A 597 -6.85 -7.21 27.36
N LEU A 598 -6.01 -7.24 26.31
CA LEU A 598 -6.31 -7.92 25.04
C LEU A 598 -6.73 -9.39 25.27
N ARG A 599 -6.04 -10.08 26.20
CA ARG A 599 -6.37 -11.47 26.58
C ARG A 599 -7.79 -11.62 27.12
N ASN A 600 -8.23 -10.69 27.96
CA ASN A 600 -9.60 -10.72 28.49
C ASN A 600 -10.62 -10.35 27.42
N ARG A 601 -10.35 -9.32 26.61
CA ARG A 601 -11.18 -8.90 25.48
C ARG A 601 -11.38 -10.01 24.45
N LEU A 602 -10.38 -10.85 24.23
CA LEU A 602 -10.45 -12.01 23.34
C LEU A 602 -11.15 -13.24 23.94
N ARG A 603 -11.37 -13.28 25.26
CA ARG A 603 -11.89 -14.46 25.95
C ARG A 603 -13.21 -14.94 25.38
N TYR A 604 -14.21 -14.07 25.31
CA TYR A 604 -15.53 -14.45 24.81
C TYR A 604 -15.54 -14.82 23.31
N PRO A 605 -14.91 -14.03 22.41
CA PRO A 605 -14.74 -14.45 21.02
C PRO A 605 -14.09 -15.84 20.85
N LEU A 606 -13.07 -16.16 21.67
CA LEU A 606 -12.40 -17.47 21.63
C LEU A 606 -13.27 -18.59 22.22
N GLU A 607 -14.07 -18.32 23.25
CA GLU A 607 -15.04 -19.29 23.79
C GLU A 607 -16.13 -19.62 22.77
N VAL A 608 -16.65 -18.62 22.05
CA VAL A 608 -17.59 -18.81 20.94
C VAL A 608 -16.93 -19.59 19.81
N PHE A 609 -15.71 -19.22 19.41
CA PHE A 609 -14.97 -19.95 18.38
C PHE A 609 -14.77 -21.42 18.75
N ALA A 610 -14.33 -21.71 19.98
CA ALA A 610 -14.11 -23.07 20.45
C ALA A 610 -15.41 -23.90 20.48
N ALA A 611 -16.52 -23.28 20.89
CA ALA A 611 -17.83 -23.92 20.90
C ALA A 611 -18.32 -24.26 19.48
N ILE A 612 -18.18 -23.32 18.53
CA ILE A 612 -18.47 -23.57 17.12
C ILE A 612 -17.55 -24.66 16.58
N ARG A 613 -16.24 -24.59 16.86
CA ARG A 613 -15.27 -25.57 16.35
C ARG A 613 -15.59 -26.99 16.82
N ALA A 614 -16.13 -27.16 18.02
CA ALA A 614 -16.58 -28.44 18.56
C ALA A 614 -17.87 -28.96 17.88
N ALA A 615 -18.72 -28.08 17.35
CA ALA A 615 -19.97 -28.45 16.67
C ALA A 615 -19.84 -28.56 15.14
N TRP A 616 -18.92 -27.80 14.54
CA TRP A 616 -18.63 -27.79 13.10
C TRP A 616 -17.77 -29.01 12.71
N PRO A 617 -18.02 -29.71 11.59
CA PRO A 617 -17.24 -30.90 11.22
C PRO A 617 -15.74 -30.61 11.10
N ALA A 618 -14.91 -31.45 11.71
CA ALA A 618 -13.46 -31.21 11.83
C ALA A 618 -12.73 -31.03 10.49
N HIS A 619 -13.17 -31.74 9.44
CA HIS A 619 -12.60 -31.65 8.08
C HIS A 619 -13.00 -30.36 7.35
N LYS A 620 -14.06 -29.66 7.79
CA LYS A 620 -14.49 -28.40 7.18
C LYS A 620 -13.76 -27.21 7.81
N PRO A 621 -13.23 -26.28 7.01
CA PRO A 621 -12.55 -25.10 7.52
C PRO A 621 -13.46 -24.23 8.38
N LEU A 622 -12.87 -23.67 9.43
CA LEU A 622 -13.45 -22.60 10.23
C LEU A 622 -12.49 -21.41 10.17
N THR A 623 -12.93 -20.31 9.61
CA THR A 623 -12.13 -19.08 9.43
C THR A 623 -12.66 -17.98 10.33
N VAL A 624 -11.90 -16.89 10.49
CA VAL A 624 -12.31 -15.75 11.32
C VAL A 624 -12.07 -14.47 10.55
N ARG A 625 -13.10 -13.60 10.50
CA ARG A 625 -12.93 -12.24 10.00
C ARG A 625 -12.65 -11.28 11.15
N ILE A 626 -11.55 -10.53 11.07
CA ILE A 626 -11.16 -9.56 12.11
C ILE A 626 -11.04 -8.14 11.54
N SER A 627 -11.11 -7.15 12.43
CA SER A 627 -10.71 -5.77 12.12
C SER A 627 -9.30 -5.55 12.64
N ALA A 628 -8.34 -5.39 11.74
CA ALA A 628 -6.92 -5.27 12.08
C ALA A 628 -6.52 -3.89 12.63
N THR A 629 -7.41 -2.91 12.51
CA THR A 629 -7.29 -1.64 13.23
C THR A 629 -8.67 -1.02 13.39
N ASP A 630 -8.87 -0.27 14.47
CA ASP A 630 -10.08 0.53 14.68
C ASP A 630 -10.00 1.93 14.05
N TRP A 631 -8.83 2.33 13.52
CA TRP A 631 -8.57 3.70 13.03
C TRP A 631 -8.85 4.79 14.08
N MET A 632 -8.56 4.46 15.33
CA MET A 632 -8.71 5.29 16.53
C MET A 632 -7.42 5.18 17.35
N GLU A 633 -7.06 6.24 18.07
CA GLU A 633 -5.81 6.31 18.86
C GLU A 633 -5.74 5.22 19.95
N ASP A 634 -6.81 5.04 20.72
CA ASP A 634 -6.91 4.05 21.80
C ASP A 634 -7.53 2.72 21.34
N GLY A 635 -7.52 2.44 20.04
CA GLY A 635 -8.18 1.27 19.44
C GLY A 635 -7.28 0.05 19.28
N VAL A 636 -7.81 -0.98 18.62
CA VAL A 636 -7.00 -2.10 18.10
C VAL A 636 -5.96 -1.57 17.11
N THR A 637 -4.71 -1.95 17.33
CA THR A 637 -3.57 -1.62 16.46
C THR A 637 -3.21 -2.76 15.51
N ALA A 638 -2.34 -2.48 14.54
CA ALA A 638 -1.81 -3.51 13.63
C ALA A 638 -1.04 -4.62 14.36
N ASP A 639 -0.41 -4.31 15.50
CA ASP A 639 0.31 -5.28 16.32
C ASP A 639 -0.64 -6.14 17.14
N ASP A 640 -1.68 -5.53 17.73
CA ASP A 640 -2.77 -6.29 18.34
C ASP A 640 -3.40 -7.26 17.34
N ALA A 641 -3.56 -6.86 16.08
CA ALA A 641 -4.13 -7.71 15.03
C ALA A 641 -3.32 -8.99 14.79
N VAL A 642 -1.99 -8.93 14.91
CA VAL A 642 -1.12 -10.11 14.82
C VAL A 642 -1.35 -11.04 16.02
N GLU A 643 -1.46 -10.49 17.23
CA GLU A 643 -1.74 -11.27 18.44
C GLU A 643 -3.15 -11.88 18.43
N ILE A 644 -4.14 -11.14 17.92
CA ILE A 644 -5.50 -11.63 17.70
C ILE A 644 -5.48 -12.79 16.69
N ALA A 645 -4.79 -12.63 15.56
CA ALA A 645 -4.64 -13.68 14.57
C ALA A 645 -3.94 -14.93 15.14
N ARG A 646 -2.87 -14.77 15.92
CA ARG A 646 -2.18 -15.87 16.61
C ARG A 646 -3.09 -16.58 17.60
N ALA A 647 -3.92 -15.86 18.34
CA ALA A 647 -4.86 -16.44 19.29
C ALA A 647 -5.91 -17.32 18.59
N PHE A 648 -6.49 -16.85 17.49
CA PHE A 648 -7.43 -17.65 16.69
C PHE A 648 -6.75 -18.80 15.95
N ALA A 649 -5.53 -18.61 15.45
CA ALA A 649 -4.73 -19.69 14.87
C ALA A 649 -4.49 -20.81 15.90
N GLY A 650 -4.09 -20.46 17.12
CA GLY A 650 -3.90 -21.41 18.23
C GLY A 650 -5.19 -22.11 18.67
N ALA A 651 -6.35 -21.48 18.47
CA ALA A 651 -7.66 -22.09 18.71
C ALA A 651 -8.14 -23.02 17.57
N GLY A 652 -7.45 -23.04 16.42
CA GLY A 652 -7.76 -23.90 15.27
C GLY A 652 -8.42 -23.20 14.09
N ALA A 653 -8.26 -21.87 13.95
CA ALA A 653 -8.68 -21.16 12.74
C ALA A 653 -7.86 -21.61 11.51
N ALA A 654 -8.56 -21.89 10.41
CA ALA A 654 -7.95 -22.31 9.16
C ALA A 654 -7.37 -21.14 8.35
N ALA A 655 -7.96 -19.94 8.50
CA ALA A 655 -7.49 -18.69 7.90
C ALA A 655 -8.06 -17.48 8.65
N ILE A 656 -7.44 -16.31 8.42
CA ILE A 656 -7.93 -15.01 8.86
C ILE A 656 -8.34 -14.16 7.65
N ASP A 657 -9.59 -13.70 7.60
CA ASP A 657 -10.06 -12.62 6.71
C ASP A 657 -9.80 -11.27 7.37
N VAL A 658 -8.94 -10.48 6.74
CA VAL A 658 -8.38 -9.27 7.35
C VAL A 658 -9.10 -8.05 6.81
N SER A 659 -10.02 -7.52 7.62
CA SER A 659 -10.68 -6.23 7.38
C SER A 659 -10.13 -5.11 8.29
N THR A 660 -10.76 -3.94 8.29
CA THR A 660 -10.45 -2.83 9.21
C THR A 660 -11.69 -2.04 9.61
N GLY A 661 -11.69 -1.45 10.81
CA GLY A 661 -12.61 -0.38 11.21
C GLY A 661 -14.06 -0.81 11.46
N GLN A 662 -14.94 0.18 11.32
CA GLN A 662 -16.37 0.22 11.62
C GLN A 662 -16.76 0.00 13.09
N VAL A 663 -15.80 0.06 14.01
CA VAL A 663 -16.05 -0.02 15.47
C VAL A 663 -16.59 1.29 16.01
N SER A 664 -16.10 2.42 15.50
CA SER A 664 -16.49 3.79 15.90
C SER A 664 -16.92 4.60 14.67
N PRO A 665 -17.91 5.50 14.79
CA PRO A 665 -18.26 6.45 13.74
C PRO A 665 -17.23 7.57 13.58
N LEU A 666 -16.29 7.71 14.52
CA LEU A 666 -15.24 8.75 14.54
C LEU A 666 -13.94 8.30 13.84
N GLU A 667 -13.92 7.07 13.33
CA GLU A 667 -12.76 6.50 12.66
C GLU A 667 -12.32 7.32 11.44
N LYS A 668 -11.02 7.30 11.14
CA LYS A 668 -10.45 7.99 9.97
C LYS A 668 -9.62 7.04 9.10
N PRO A 669 -10.26 6.15 8.31
CA PRO A 669 -9.54 5.22 7.45
C PRO A 669 -8.75 5.93 6.35
N ALA A 670 -7.50 5.49 6.14
CA ALA A 670 -6.65 5.99 5.06
C ALA A 670 -6.97 5.28 3.75
N PHE A 671 -8.11 5.60 3.13
CA PHE A 671 -8.57 4.96 1.90
C PHE A 671 -7.58 5.10 0.72
N GLY A 672 -7.47 4.03 -0.06
CA GLY A 672 -6.65 3.94 -1.26
C GLY A 672 -6.75 2.56 -1.90
N ARG A 673 -6.02 2.35 -3.00
CA ARG A 673 -5.89 1.02 -3.62
C ARG A 673 -5.30 0.03 -2.62
N SER A 674 -6.00 -1.09 -2.41
CA SER A 674 -5.52 -2.19 -1.54
C SER A 674 -5.13 -1.70 -0.13
N TYR A 675 -5.89 -0.73 0.43
CA TYR A 675 -5.47 -0.03 1.66
C TYR A 675 -5.44 -0.91 2.91
N GLN A 676 -6.16 -2.04 2.89
CA GLN A 676 -6.16 -3.00 4.00
C GLN A 676 -5.13 -4.12 3.82
N THR A 677 -4.61 -4.31 2.61
CA THR A 677 -3.60 -5.35 2.31
C THR A 677 -2.35 -5.28 3.19
N PRO A 678 -1.83 -4.11 3.63
CA PRO A 678 -0.70 -4.08 4.56
C PRO A 678 -0.95 -4.82 5.88
N TYR A 679 -2.19 -4.87 6.37
CA TYR A 679 -2.53 -5.62 7.57
C TYR A 679 -2.57 -7.13 7.30
N ALA A 680 -3.11 -7.53 6.15
CA ALA A 680 -3.08 -8.93 5.71
C ALA A 680 -1.64 -9.42 5.53
N ASP A 681 -0.80 -8.59 4.92
CA ASP A 681 0.63 -8.83 4.71
C ASP A 681 1.36 -9.05 6.05
N ARG A 682 1.12 -8.15 7.01
CA ARG A 682 1.68 -8.27 8.37
C ARG A 682 1.24 -9.55 9.07
N ILE A 683 -0.07 -9.87 9.07
CA ILE A 683 -0.60 -11.08 9.72
C ILE A 683 -0.03 -12.32 9.06
N ARG A 684 -0.02 -12.41 7.73
CA ARG A 684 0.52 -13.57 7.00
C ARG A 684 1.98 -13.84 7.38
N ASN A 685 2.82 -12.81 7.37
CA ASN A 685 4.26 -12.96 7.56
C ASN A 685 4.66 -13.07 9.04
N LEU A 686 3.90 -12.51 9.98
CA LEU A 686 4.22 -12.57 11.43
C LEU A 686 3.46 -13.64 12.21
N ALA A 687 2.22 -13.97 11.83
CA ALA A 687 1.42 -15.01 12.48
C ALA A 687 1.52 -16.36 11.77
N GLY A 688 1.93 -16.41 10.51
CA GLY A 688 2.16 -17.66 9.77
C GLY A 688 0.87 -18.46 9.49
N ILE A 689 -0.29 -17.81 9.47
CA ILE A 689 -1.60 -18.40 9.19
C ILE A 689 -2.06 -18.02 7.77
N PRO A 690 -2.73 -18.92 7.02
CA PRO A 690 -3.38 -18.54 5.77
C PRO A 690 -4.22 -17.29 5.91
N THR A 691 -4.02 -16.33 5.01
CA THR A 691 -4.60 -15.00 5.15
C THR A 691 -5.37 -14.61 3.89
N ILE A 692 -6.57 -14.08 4.09
CA ILE A 692 -7.44 -13.54 3.04
C ILE A 692 -7.33 -12.01 3.08
N ALA A 693 -6.87 -11.41 1.98
CA ALA A 693 -6.80 -9.95 1.85
C ALA A 693 -8.09 -9.37 1.24
N VAL A 694 -8.54 -8.24 1.80
CA VAL A 694 -9.67 -7.45 1.28
C VAL A 694 -9.25 -5.98 1.10
N GLY A 695 -10.21 -5.09 0.85
CA GLY A 695 -9.98 -3.64 0.93
C GLY A 695 -9.61 -2.97 -0.40
N VAL A 696 -10.59 -2.87 -1.32
CA VAL A 696 -10.45 -2.19 -2.63
C VAL A 696 -9.44 -2.88 -3.55
N ILE A 697 -9.45 -4.21 -3.56
CA ILE A 697 -8.87 -5.04 -4.62
C ILE A 697 -9.84 -4.98 -5.81
N SER A 698 -9.38 -4.50 -6.96
CA SER A 698 -10.27 -4.06 -8.05
C SER A 698 -9.94 -4.66 -9.43
N SER A 699 -8.78 -5.30 -9.58
CA SER A 699 -8.27 -5.84 -10.85
C SER A 699 -7.60 -7.20 -10.64
N TYR A 700 -7.49 -8.01 -11.70
CA TYR A 700 -6.75 -9.27 -11.64
C TYR A 700 -5.26 -9.03 -11.36
N ASP A 701 -4.72 -7.89 -11.80
CA ASP A 701 -3.35 -7.45 -11.56
C ASP A 701 -3.12 -7.18 -10.06
N ASP A 702 -4.11 -6.64 -9.33
CA ASP A 702 -4.06 -6.57 -7.86
C ASP A 702 -3.89 -7.97 -7.25
N VAL A 703 -4.73 -8.92 -7.66
CA VAL A 703 -4.75 -10.27 -7.10
C VAL A 703 -3.42 -10.97 -7.35
N ASN A 704 -2.93 -10.98 -8.60
CA ASN A 704 -1.65 -11.60 -8.94
C ASN A 704 -0.48 -10.94 -8.19
N SER A 705 -0.46 -9.60 -8.09
CA SER A 705 0.57 -8.87 -7.35
C SER A 705 0.58 -9.22 -5.86
N ILE A 706 -0.60 -9.31 -5.23
CA ILE A 706 -0.73 -9.64 -3.80
C ILE A 706 -0.25 -11.06 -3.51
N LEU A 707 -0.63 -12.03 -4.36
CA LEU A 707 -0.26 -13.44 -4.19
C LEU A 707 1.23 -13.67 -4.39
N LEU A 708 1.80 -13.17 -5.49
CA LEU A 708 3.21 -13.37 -5.81
C LEU A 708 4.13 -12.67 -4.80
N ALA A 709 3.76 -11.49 -4.31
CA ALA A 709 4.52 -10.79 -3.26
C ALA A 709 4.40 -11.45 -1.87
N GLY A 710 3.54 -12.47 -1.71
CA GLY A 710 3.37 -13.16 -0.43
C GLY A 710 2.66 -12.30 0.63
N ARG A 711 1.72 -11.45 0.20
CA ARG A 711 0.95 -10.57 1.10
C ARG A 711 -0.36 -11.20 1.56
N ALA A 712 -0.86 -12.18 0.82
CA ALA A 712 -2.04 -12.98 1.16
C ALA A 712 -1.98 -14.32 0.41
N ASP A 713 -2.82 -15.27 0.82
CA ASP A 713 -2.98 -16.56 0.15
C ASP A 713 -4.27 -16.61 -0.69
N LEU A 714 -5.25 -15.79 -0.32
CA LEU A 714 -6.53 -15.61 -1.00
C LEU A 714 -6.86 -14.11 -1.08
N CYS A 715 -7.60 -13.70 -2.10
CA CYS A 715 -8.09 -12.33 -2.21
C CYS A 715 -9.62 -12.34 -2.23
N ALA A 716 -10.26 -11.62 -1.30
CA ALA A 716 -11.70 -11.43 -1.32
C ALA A 716 -12.08 -10.09 -1.95
N LEU A 717 -12.98 -10.18 -2.93
CA LEU A 717 -13.45 -9.05 -3.72
C LEU A 717 -14.96 -8.90 -3.51
N GLY A 718 -15.40 -7.65 -3.29
CA GLY A 718 -16.81 -7.33 -3.02
C GLY A 718 -17.47 -6.58 -4.17
N ARG A 719 -17.35 -5.25 -4.16
CA ARG A 719 -18.02 -4.36 -5.13
C ARG A 719 -17.75 -4.67 -6.61
N VAL A 720 -16.57 -5.20 -6.96
CA VAL A 720 -16.30 -5.60 -8.35
C VAL A 720 -17.18 -6.77 -8.79
N HIS A 721 -17.47 -7.73 -7.90
CA HIS A 721 -18.42 -8.79 -8.21
C HIS A 721 -19.85 -8.25 -8.27
N LEU A 722 -20.22 -7.23 -7.49
CA LEU A 722 -21.53 -6.57 -7.65
C LEU A 722 -21.66 -5.88 -9.03
N TYR A 723 -20.59 -5.21 -9.47
CA TYR A 723 -20.54 -4.58 -10.79
C TYR A 723 -20.55 -5.60 -11.93
N ASP A 724 -19.83 -6.71 -11.75
CA ASP A 724 -19.69 -7.78 -12.73
C ASP A 724 -19.72 -9.15 -12.04
N PRO A 725 -20.87 -9.86 -12.07
CA PRO A 725 -20.99 -11.19 -11.49
C PRO A 725 -20.00 -12.23 -12.05
N ASN A 726 -19.56 -12.05 -13.29
CA ASN A 726 -18.69 -12.96 -14.02
C ASN A 726 -17.24 -12.45 -14.03
N TRP A 727 -16.89 -11.53 -13.13
CA TRP A 727 -15.58 -10.87 -13.08
C TRP A 727 -14.41 -11.86 -13.13
N THR A 728 -14.49 -12.99 -12.43
CA THR A 728 -13.40 -13.98 -12.43
C THR A 728 -13.23 -14.67 -13.78
N LEU A 729 -14.34 -14.97 -14.47
CA LEU A 729 -14.30 -15.48 -15.85
C LEU A 729 -13.79 -14.43 -16.85
N HIS A 730 -14.17 -13.16 -16.69
CA HIS A 730 -13.66 -12.07 -17.52
C HIS A 730 -12.16 -11.82 -17.27
N ALA A 731 -11.70 -11.88 -16.03
CA ALA A 731 -10.28 -11.83 -15.68
C ALA A 731 -9.49 -12.98 -16.33
N ALA A 732 -10.06 -14.18 -16.43
CA ALA A 732 -9.45 -15.28 -17.18
C ALA A 732 -9.35 -14.95 -18.67
N ALA A 733 -10.42 -14.44 -19.29
CA ALA A 733 -10.43 -14.04 -20.69
C ALA A 733 -9.46 -12.89 -21.00
N GLU A 734 -9.31 -11.92 -20.09
CA GLU A 734 -8.36 -10.81 -20.21
C GLU A 734 -6.91 -11.28 -20.13
N GLN A 735 -6.64 -12.29 -19.31
CA GLN A 735 -5.33 -12.94 -19.21
C GLN A 735 -5.12 -14.06 -20.24
N SER A 736 -6.08 -14.27 -21.15
CA SER A 736 -6.08 -15.37 -22.14
C SER A 736 -5.91 -16.76 -21.52
N TYR A 737 -6.46 -16.96 -20.31
CA TYR A 737 -6.44 -18.22 -19.58
C TYR A 737 -7.72 -19.03 -19.81
N ASP A 738 -7.59 -20.31 -20.15
CA ASP A 738 -8.70 -21.25 -20.34
C ASP A 738 -8.49 -22.61 -19.61
N GLY A 739 -7.63 -22.61 -18.59
CA GLY A 739 -7.29 -23.79 -17.79
C GLY A 739 -8.30 -24.12 -16.66
N PRO A 740 -8.00 -25.16 -15.86
CA PRO A 740 -8.95 -25.75 -14.89
C PRO A 740 -9.30 -24.83 -13.72
N GLY A 741 -8.53 -23.77 -13.46
CA GLY A 741 -8.83 -22.78 -12.43
C GLY A 741 -9.98 -21.83 -12.78
N SER A 742 -10.49 -21.85 -14.02
CA SER A 742 -11.58 -20.98 -14.49
C SER A 742 -12.43 -21.67 -15.57
N ILE A 743 -13.29 -22.60 -15.14
CA ILE A 743 -14.18 -23.32 -16.05
C ILE A 743 -15.45 -22.51 -16.30
N TRP A 744 -15.64 -22.12 -17.55
CA TRP A 744 -16.90 -21.53 -18.02
C TRP A 744 -18.00 -22.60 -18.04
N PRO A 745 -19.22 -22.31 -17.54
CA PRO A 745 -20.37 -23.18 -17.73
C PRO A 745 -20.55 -23.52 -19.21
N ASP A 746 -20.90 -24.77 -19.51
CA ASP A 746 -21.00 -25.26 -20.90
C ASP A 746 -21.88 -24.37 -21.80
N PRO A 747 -23.06 -23.90 -21.36
CA PRO A 747 -23.87 -22.97 -22.16
C PRO A 747 -23.21 -21.61 -22.43
N TRP A 748 -22.22 -21.20 -21.62
CA TRP A 748 -21.54 -19.90 -21.71
C TRP A 748 -20.17 -20.00 -22.41
N ARG A 749 -19.72 -21.21 -22.77
CA ARG A 749 -18.37 -21.45 -23.31
C ARG A 749 -18.04 -20.58 -24.53
N ALA A 750 -19.02 -20.20 -25.35
CA ALA A 750 -18.82 -19.28 -26.47
C ALA A 750 -18.39 -17.85 -26.05
N GLY A 751 -18.72 -17.45 -24.82
CA GLY A 751 -18.36 -16.17 -24.20
C GLY A 751 -16.95 -16.09 -23.63
N ARG A 752 -16.18 -17.20 -23.62
CA ARG A 752 -14.81 -17.26 -23.06
C ARG A 752 -13.76 -16.41 -23.77
N ARG A 753 -14.15 -15.70 -24.82
CA ARG A 753 -13.30 -14.82 -25.61
C ARG A 753 -13.85 -13.43 -25.55
N LYS A 754 -12.96 -12.43 -25.47
CA LYS A 754 -13.36 -11.03 -25.49
C LYS A 754 -14.23 -10.75 -26.72
N PRO A 755 -15.46 -10.21 -26.55
CA PRO A 755 -16.31 -9.85 -27.67
C PRO A 755 -15.59 -8.91 -28.62
N GLN A 756 -15.76 -9.11 -29.93
CA GLN A 756 -15.25 -8.17 -30.92
C GLN A 756 -16.05 -6.87 -30.82
N THR A 757 -15.45 -5.82 -30.25
CA THR A 757 -16.02 -4.46 -30.29
C THR A 757 -15.63 -3.79 -31.62
N GLY A 758 -16.47 -2.87 -32.10
CA GLY A 758 -16.38 -2.31 -33.46
C GLY A 758 -15.03 -1.64 -33.79
N ARG A 759 -14.54 -1.92 -35.01
CA ARG A 759 -13.33 -1.42 -35.69
C ARG A 759 -12.06 -1.32 -34.84
N THR A 760 -11.35 -2.44 -34.72
CA THR A 760 -9.88 -2.44 -34.82
C THR A 760 -9.41 -2.41 -36.29
N ASP A 761 -10.25 -1.90 -37.21
CA ASP A 761 -10.01 -1.70 -38.64
C ASP A 761 -9.05 -0.52 -38.93
N GLY A 762 -8.11 -0.23 -38.02
CA GLY A 762 -6.86 0.35 -38.50
C GLY A 762 -6.27 -0.68 -39.48
N PRO A 763 -5.83 -0.31 -40.69
CA PRO A 763 -5.09 -1.27 -41.51
C PRO A 763 -3.99 -1.85 -40.63
N LYS A 764 -4.02 -3.17 -40.38
CA LYS A 764 -2.88 -3.86 -39.76
C LYS A 764 -1.65 -3.34 -40.50
N PRO A 765 -0.63 -2.79 -39.81
CA PRO A 765 0.52 -2.23 -40.49
C PRO A 765 1.02 -3.27 -41.50
N ARG A 766 0.84 -3.00 -42.80
CA ARG A 766 1.31 -3.90 -43.87
C ARG A 766 2.83 -4.06 -43.80
N LEU A 767 3.47 -3.07 -43.19
CA LEU A 767 4.83 -3.07 -42.68
C LEU A 767 4.73 -2.89 -41.16
N GLN A 768 4.72 -3.99 -40.41
CA GLN A 768 5.53 -3.95 -39.20
C GLN A 768 6.97 -3.95 -39.72
N LEU A 769 7.74 -2.89 -39.47
CA LEU A 769 9.19 -3.10 -39.34
C LEU A 769 9.28 -4.30 -38.41
N ILE A 770 9.75 -5.43 -38.92
CA ILE A 770 9.92 -6.63 -38.12
C ILE A 770 10.88 -6.19 -37.02
N ARG A 771 10.37 -5.82 -35.84
CA ARG A 771 11.14 -5.95 -34.62
C ARG A 771 11.19 -7.45 -34.44
N GLU A 772 12.20 -8.06 -35.06
CA GLU A 772 12.46 -9.50 -34.96
C GLU A 772 12.59 -9.84 -33.47
N GLY A 773 11.77 -10.77 -32.99
CA GLY A 773 11.87 -11.34 -31.66
C GLY A 773 10.62 -11.21 -30.79
N GLU A 774 10.44 -12.17 -29.87
CA GLU A 774 9.62 -11.95 -28.67
C GLU A 774 10.16 -10.71 -27.93
N PRO A 775 9.32 -9.92 -27.23
CA PRO A 775 9.82 -8.84 -26.40
C PRO A 775 10.77 -9.42 -25.36
N THR A 776 12.08 -9.28 -25.59
CA THR A 776 13.13 -9.70 -24.66
C THR A 776 13.30 -8.64 -23.59
N SER A 777 13.65 -9.08 -22.39
CA SER A 777 13.93 -8.16 -21.29
C SER A 777 15.13 -7.27 -21.63
N ARG A 778 14.94 -5.96 -21.49
CA ARG A 778 16.02 -4.99 -21.75
C ARG A 778 16.95 -4.93 -20.54
N HIS A 779 18.14 -5.51 -20.68
CA HIS A 779 19.16 -5.57 -19.64
C HIS A 779 20.38 -4.70 -19.98
N VAL A 780 20.24 -3.37 -19.90
CA VAL A 780 21.39 -2.47 -20.01
C VAL A 780 22.02 -2.31 -18.63
N ARG A 781 23.33 -2.54 -18.56
CA ARG A 781 24.14 -2.25 -17.38
C ARG A 781 25.10 -1.10 -17.68
N TRP A 782 25.34 -0.27 -16.69
CA TRP A 782 26.28 0.84 -16.79
C TRP A 782 27.69 0.32 -17.04
N ARG A 783 28.36 0.91 -18.03
CA ARG A 783 29.76 0.67 -18.37
C ARG A 783 30.41 2.04 -18.60
N PRO A 784 31.20 2.54 -17.64
CA PRO A 784 31.89 3.83 -17.70
C PRO A 784 32.69 4.09 -18.97
#